data_AF-A0A6N2TP88-F1
#
_entry.id   AF-A0A6N2TP88-F1
#
_cell.length_a   1.000
_cell.length_b   1.000
_cell.length_c   1.000
_cell.angle_alpha   90.00
_cell.angle_beta   90.00
_cell.angle_gamma   90.00
#
_symmetry.space_group_name_H-M   'P 1'
#
loop_
_entity.id
_entity.type
_entity.pdbx_description
1 polymer ?
#
loop_
_entity_poly.entity_id
_entity_poly.type
_entity_poly.pdbx_seq_one_letter_code
_entity_poly.pdbx_strand_id
1 'polypeptide(L)'
;MGLTNQSTGAAVLGDTLCIEKGENQRVIALAGNPNVGKSTVFNALTGLNQHTGNWPGKTVANAQGACRHKGKDYILVDLPGTYSLLASSVEEEVARDFLCFGCADAAVVVVDATCLERNLNLVLQTLEITQRVVVCLNLMDEAEKKGIQVDLEELSLQLGVPVVATSARSGKGLEELMDQVEAIAFREKKTYRVKVDYGPQLEEAISLLEPAVAKVQDAIDSRWLALRLLDGEEKLLAAAQARLGFDLRGDLEVKKALEEAKKCLGGGDIDREGLIDRITQSLIQRAETISHFSIREEKPGYGPRDRAIDRFLTSKATGIPVMLLLLGVVFYLTIAGANLPSQWLSSLFGWLEGAASAWLLEIGTPAWLHSLLTEGILHTLGWVISVMLPPMAIFFPMFTLLEDSGYLPRIAFNLDRCFKKAGAHGKQALTTCMGFGCNACGVIGCRIIESPRERLIAILTNNFVPCNGRFPTLIAIITMFFAGSGGLHSLWSALLLVGLIILSVFLTLIISKLLSKTVLKGMPSSFVLEMPPYRRPQIGQVIIRSVFDRTLFVLGRAVAVALPAGVIIWLMANLTWGGESLLALCAGFLDPFARLIGLDGVILIAFLLGFPANEIVIPIIIMAYLSTGSLLELGDLAQLHSLLIDHGWTWVTALCTMLFSLMHFPCGTTCWTIRKETGSWKWTAVAFLLPTLTGIAVCFTVATGARLLGLA
;
A
#
# COMPACT_ATOMS: atom_id res chain seq x y z
N MET A 1 -15.62 3.55 0.62
CA MET A 1 -16.51 2.53 1.20
C MET A 1 -15.68 1.83 2.27
N GLY A 2 -16.11 1.91 3.53
CA GLY A 2 -15.31 1.50 4.68
C GLY A 2 -15.52 0.04 5.06
N LEU A 3 -14.52 -0.55 5.69
CA LEU A 3 -14.53 -1.89 6.28
C LEU A 3 -15.55 -1.91 7.44
N THR A 4 -16.77 -2.36 7.17
CA THR A 4 -17.75 -2.71 8.19
C THR A 4 -17.63 -4.20 8.51
N ASN A 5 -18.13 -4.65 9.66
CA ASN A 5 -18.20 -6.08 10.00
C ASN A 5 -19.01 -6.91 8.97
N GLN A 6 -19.77 -6.26 8.08
CA GLN A 6 -20.46 -6.89 6.95
C GLN A 6 -19.53 -7.18 5.75
N SER A 7 -18.34 -6.56 5.70
CA SER A 7 -17.34 -6.76 4.64
C SER A 7 -16.34 -7.90 4.91
N THR A 8 -16.45 -8.55 6.08
CA THR A 8 -15.60 -9.67 6.48
C THR A 8 -16.46 -10.74 7.15
N GLY A 9 -16.87 -11.74 6.38
CA GLY A 9 -17.62 -12.88 6.89
C GLY A 9 -18.43 -13.60 5.82
N ALA A 10 -18.95 -14.79 6.18
CA ALA A 10 -19.72 -15.71 5.35
C ALA A 10 -20.94 -15.07 4.64
N ALA A 11 -21.40 -13.90 5.09
CA ALA A 11 -22.48 -13.15 4.43
C ALA A 11 -22.10 -12.59 3.05
N VAL A 12 -20.81 -12.28 2.79
CA VAL A 12 -20.35 -11.82 1.45
C VAL A 12 -20.38 -12.96 0.43
N LEU A 13 -20.18 -14.20 0.88
CA LEU A 13 -20.21 -15.43 0.06
C LEU A 13 -21.64 -15.86 -0.33
N GLY A 14 -22.67 -15.33 0.34
CA GLY A 14 -24.07 -15.63 0.02
C GLY A 14 -24.50 -15.07 -1.34
N ASP A 15 -24.21 -13.79 -1.58
CA ASP A 15 -24.71 -13.03 -2.75
C ASP A 15 -23.79 -13.08 -3.99
N THR A 16 -22.54 -13.53 -3.86
CA THR A 16 -21.52 -13.44 -4.94
C THR A 16 -21.43 -14.66 -5.86
N LEU A 17 -22.13 -15.76 -5.54
CA LEU A 17 -22.03 -17.05 -6.25
C LEU A 17 -23.28 -17.40 -7.08
N CYS A 18 -24.42 -16.73 -6.84
CA CYS A 18 -25.66 -17.02 -7.56
C CYS A 18 -25.77 -16.13 -8.81
N ILE A 19 -25.47 -16.71 -9.98
CA ILE A 19 -25.67 -16.02 -11.26
C ILE A 19 -27.04 -16.41 -11.81
N GLU A 20 -27.92 -15.43 -11.97
CA GLU A 20 -29.19 -15.61 -12.68
C GLU A 20 -28.89 -15.87 -14.16
N LYS A 21 -29.08 -17.12 -14.61
CA LYS A 21 -28.86 -17.54 -16.01
C LYS A 21 -30.18 -17.52 -16.78
N GLY A 22 -30.19 -16.96 -17.99
CA GLY A 22 -31.23 -17.26 -18.98
C GLY A 22 -31.05 -18.66 -19.58
N GLU A 23 -32.10 -19.25 -20.16
CA GLU A 23 -32.11 -20.66 -20.66
C GLU A 23 -31.00 -21.00 -21.67
N ASN A 24 -30.41 -20.01 -22.34
CA ASN A 24 -29.34 -20.17 -23.35
C ASN A 24 -28.00 -19.50 -22.99
N GLN A 25 -27.84 -19.01 -21.76
CA GLN A 25 -26.62 -18.33 -21.32
C GLN A 25 -25.65 -19.29 -20.63
N ARG A 26 -24.37 -19.21 -21.01
CA ARG A 26 -23.28 -19.95 -20.38
C ARG A 26 -22.45 -19.04 -19.48
N VAL A 27 -22.07 -19.54 -18.31
CA VAL A 27 -21.23 -18.81 -17.36
C VAL A 27 -19.78 -19.22 -17.54
N ILE A 28 -18.92 -18.24 -17.80
CA ILE A 28 -17.49 -18.44 -17.97
C ILE A 28 -16.75 -17.77 -16.81
N ALA A 29 -16.00 -18.55 -16.04
CA ALA A 29 -15.14 -18.02 -14.98
C ALA A 29 -13.82 -17.54 -15.58
N LEU A 30 -13.38 -16.33 -15.25
CA LEU A 30 -12.07 -15.81 -15.66
C LEU A 30 -11.15 -15.78 -14.44
N ALA A 31 -10.20 -16.70 -14.39
CA ALA A 31 -9.17 -16.82 -13.35
C ALA A 31 -7.80 -16.38 -13.87
N GLY A 32 -6.86 -16.10 -12.98
CA GLY A 32 -5.49 -15.76 -13.36
C GLY A 32 -4.74 -15.08 -12.23
N ASN A 33 -3.40 -15.11 -12.29
CA ASN A 33 -2.57 -14.41 -11.31
C ASN A 33 -2.80 -12.88 -11.41
N PRO A 34 -2.48 -12.10 -10.36
CA PRO A 34 -2.41 -10.65 -10.47
C PRO A 34 -1.50 -10.21 -11.62
N ASN A 35 -1.89 -9.15 -12.33
CA ASN A 35 -1.12 -8.48 -13.39
C ASN A 35 -0.87 -9.28 -14.70
N VAL A 36 -1.52 -10.43 -14.91
CA VAL A 36 -1.42 -11.21 -16.17
C VAL A 36 -2.23 -10.65 -17.34
N GLY A 37 -2.85 -9.48 -17.15
CA GLY A 37 -3.76 -8.89 -18.13
C GLY A 37 -5.19 -9.46 -18.11
N LYS A 38 -5.60 -10.13 -17.03
CA LYS A 38 -6.96 -10.67 -16.84
C LYS A 38 -8.06 -9.63 -17.11
N SER A 39 -8.02 -8.46 -16.46
CA SER A 39 -9.05 -7.44 -16.71
C SER A 39 -8.93 -6.81 -18.11
N THR A 40 -7.76 -6.87 -18.75
CA THR A 40 -7.62 -6.48 -20.17
C THR A 40 -8.37 -7.44 -21.08
N VAL A 41 -8.25 -8.76 -20.84
CA VAL A 41 -9.03 -9.80 -21.53
C VAL A 41 -10.53 -9.60 -21.25
N PHE A 42 -10.91 -9.39 -20.00
CA PHE A 42 -12.31 -9.15 -19.60
C PHE A 42 -12.91 -7.94 -20.32
N ASN A 43 -12.21 -6.80 -20.33
CA ASN A 43 -12.67 -5.58 -21.00
C ASN A 43 -12.76 -5.76 -22.51
N ALA A 44 -11.77 -6.42 -23.11
CA ALA A 44 -11.76 -6.65 -24.56
C ALA A 44 -12.93 -7.55 -25.00
N LEU A 45 -13.32 -8.53 -24.18
CA LEU A 45 -14.45 -9.44 -24.47
C LEU A 45 -15.82 -8.85 -24.14
N THR A 46 -15.93 -7.99 -23.13
CA THR A 46 -17.21 -7.45 -22.64
C THR A 46 -17.52 -6.03 -23.12
N GLY A 47 -16.52 -5.29 -23.63
CA GLY A 47 -16.64 -3.88 -23.97
C GLY A 47 -16.76 -2.94 -22.76
N LEU A 48 -16.66 -3.46 -21.54
CA LEU A 48 -16.68 -2.68 -20.31
C LEU A 48 -15.32 -2.03 -20.05
N ASN A 49 -15.33 -0.89 -19.33
CA ASN A 49 -14.10 -0.23 -18.85
C ASN A 49 -13.85 -0.59 -17.38
N GLN A 50 -13.65 -1.87 -17.06
CA GLN A 50 -13.22 -2.24 -15.71
C GLN A 50 -11.76 -1.84 -15.49
N HIS A 51 -11.49 -1.15 -14.38
CA HIS A 51 -10.12 -0.85 -13.98
C HIS A 51 -9.48 -2.06 -13.27
N THR A 52 -8.32 -2.49 -13.75
CA THR A 52 -7.44 -3.44 -13.06
C THR A 52 -7.07 -2.89 -11.69
N GLY A 53 -7.49 -3.54 -10.61
CA GLY A 53 -6.97 -3.23 -9.27
C GLY A 53 -7.64 -4.05 -8.18
N ASN A 54 -6.90 -5.05 -7.66
CA ASN A 54 -7.18 -5.66 -6.36
C ASN A 54 -6.80 -4.64 -5.28
N TRP A 55 -7.66 -3.66 -5.00
CA TRP A 55 -7.46 -2.72 -3.90
C TRP A 55 -8.07 -3.30 -2.63
N PRO A 56 -7.28 -3.67 -1.61
CA PRO A 56 -7.83 -4.23 -0.38
C PRO A 56 -8.69 -3.18 0.32
N GLY A 57 -9.99 -3.43 0.41
CA GLY A 57 -10.99 -2.50 0.96
C GLY A 57 -12.19 -2.23 0.05
N LYS A 58 -12.20 -2.70 -1.21
CA LYS A 58 -13.46 -2.97 -1.91
C LYS A 58 -14.00 -4.32 -1.42
N THR A 59 -15.32 -4.45 -1.25
CA THR A 59 -15.96 -5.77 -1.16
C THR A 59 -15.50 -6.59 -2.36
N VAL A 60 -15.11 -7.84 -2.14
CA VAL A 60 -14.70 -8.78 -3.18
C VAL A 60 -15.93 -9.14 -4.00
N ALA A 61 -16.38 -8.19 -4.81
CA ALA A 61 -17.49 -8.36 -5.73
C ALA A 61 -16.90 -8.89 -7.04
N ASN A 62 -17.31 -10.09 -7.42
CA ASN A 62 -17.00 -10.64 -8.74
C ASN A 62 -17.63 -9.72 -9.79
N ALA A 63 -16.80 -9.12 -10.65
CA ALA A 63 -17.31 -8.30 -11.74
C ALA A 63 -17.94 -9.21 -12.80
N GLN A 64 -19.14 -8.87 -13.25
CA GLN A 64 -19.86 -9.64 -14.28
C GLN A 64 -20.00 -8.79 -15.54
N GLY A 65 -19.85 -9.42 -16.70
CA GLY A 65 -20.02 -8.77 -17.99
C GLY A 65 -20.62 -9.73 -19.01
N ALA A 66 -21.51 -9.22 -19.85
CA ALA A 66 -22.07 -9.98 -20.96
C ALA A 66 -21.12 -9.94 -22.16
N CYS A 67 -20.97 -11.07 -22.83
CA CYS A 67 -20.23 -11.20 -24.09
C CYS A 67 -21.08 -12.00 -25.07
N ARG A 68 -21.03 -11.64 -26.35
CA ARG A 68 -21.73 -12.36 -27.42
C ARG A 68 -20.71 -12.88 -28.42
N HIS A 69 -20.74 -14.18 -28.69
CA HIS A 69 -19.85 -14.83 -29.65
C HIS A 69 -20.63 -15.82 -30.51
N LYS A 70 -20.43 -15.77 -31.83
CA LYS A 70 -21.15 -16.61 -32.83
C LYS A 70 -22.68 -16.67 -32.61
N GLY A 71 -23.27 -15.56 -32.18
CA GLY A 71 -24.71 -15.44 -31.94
C GLY A 71 -25.22 -16.00 -30.60
N LYS A 72 -24.34 -16.60 -29.78
CA LYS A 72 -24.64 -17.12 -28.43
C LYS A 72 -24.20 -16.11 -27.35
N ASP A 73 -24.93 -16.12 -26.23
CA ASP A 73 -24.70 -15.20 -25.11
C ASP A 73 -23.94 -15.88 -23.96
N TYR A 74 -22.92 -15.20 -23.46
CA TYR A 74 -22.04 -15.64 -22.38
C TYR A 74 -22.03 -14.60 -21.25
N ILE A 75 -21.99 -15.08 -20.01
CA ILE A 75 -21.74 -14.24 -18.83
C ILE A 75 -20.31 -14.54 -18.37
N LEU A 76 -19.42 -13.55 -18.51
CA LEU A 76 -18.08 -13.63 -17.97
C LEU A 76 -18.08 -13.13 -16.53
N VAL A 77 -17.48 -13.91 -15.64
CA VAL A 77 -17.27 -13.55 -14.25
C VAL A 77 -15.79 -13.40 -13.98
N ASP A 78 -15.36 -12.18 -13.68
CA ASP A 78 -14.00 -11.87 -13.33
C ASP A 78 -13.72 -12.26 -11.88
N LEU A 79 -12.94 -13.32 -11.68
CA LEU A 79 -12.53 -13.74 -10.34
C LEU A 79 -11.41 -12.85 -9.82
N PRO A 80 -11.26 -12.67 -8.50
CA PRO A 80 -10.11 -11.99 -7.93
C PRO A 80 -8.81 -12.61 -8.43
N GLY A 81 -7.80 -11.78 -8.72
CA GLY A 81 -6.50 -12.31 -9.13
C GLY A 81 -5.81 -13.03 -7.96
N THR A 82 -5.46 -14.30 -8.12
CA THR A 82 -4.95 -15.18 -7.06
C THR A 82 -3.73 -15.96 -7.51
N TYR A 83 -2.79 -16.29 -6.61
CA TYR A 83 -1.61 -17.11 -6.93
C TYR A 83 -1.82 -18.60 -6.66
N SER A 84 -2.75 -18.90 -5.76
CA SER A 84 -3.08 -20.23 -5.29
C SER A 84 -4.57 -20.29 -4.96
N LEU A 85 -5.13 -21.49 -4.98
CA LEU A 85 -6.44 -21.84 -4.44
C LEU A 85 -6.32 -22.53 -3.08
N LEU A 86 -5.08 -22.68 -2.57
CA LEU A 86 -4.75 -23.02 -1.18
C LEU A 86 -5.01 -21.77 -0.30
N ALA A 87 -6.28 -21.52 0.01
CA ALA A 87 -6.74 -20.25 0.53
C ALA A 87 -6.01 -19.76 1.80
N SER A 88 -5.34 -18.62 1.66
CA SER A 88 -4.73 -17.83 2.74
C SER A 88 -5.35 -16.43 2.87
N SER A 89 -6.13 -16.02 1.86
CA SER A 89 -6.78 -14.72 1.75
C SER A 89 -8.27 -14.85 1.34
N VAL A 90 -9.05 -13.80 1.57
CA VAL A 90 -10.48 -13.77 1.22
C VAL A 90 -10.67 -13.85 -0.29
N GLU A 91 -9.76 -13.25 -1.06
CA GLU A 91 -9.76 -13.28 -2.51
C GLU A 91 -9.56 -14.70 -3.05
N GLU A 92 -8.63 -15.46 -2.46
CA GLU A 92 -8.41 -16.87 -2.79
C GLU A 92 -9.61 -17.75 -2.40
N GLU A 93 -10.24 -17.49 -1.25
CA GLU A 93 -11.48 -18.16 -0.83
C GLU A 93 -12.59 -17.95 -1.86
N VAL A 94 -12.81 -16.71 -2.31
CA VAL A 94 -13.85 -16.38 -3.29
C VAL A 94 -13.58 -17.01 -4.66
N ALA A 95 -12.33 -16.96 -5.15
CA ALA A 95 -11.98 -17.56 -6.43
C ALA A 95 -12.16 -19.09 -6.41
N ARG A 96 -11.69 -19.76 -5.34
CA ARG A 96 -11.86 -21.20 -5.14
C ARG A 96 -13.34 -21.58 -5.04
N ASP A 97 -14.10 -20.91 -4.19
CA ASP A 97 -15.50 -21.25 -3.96
C ASP A 97 -16.34 -21.05 -5.24
N PHE A 98 -15.99 -20.06 -6.08
CA PHE A 98 -16.64 -19.89 -7.39
C PHE A 98 -16.28 -21.00 -8.37
N LEU A 99 -15.01 -21.40 -8.46
CA LEU A 99 -14.60 -22.51 -9.31
C LEU A 99 -15.23 -23.84 -8.89
N CYS A 100 -15.42 -24.06 -7.58
CA CYS A 100 -16.04 -25.27 -7.03
C CYS A 100 -17.57 -25.26 -7.09
N PHE A 101 -18.21 -24.14 -6.76
CA PHE A 101 -19.66 -24.09 -6.48
C PHE A 101 -20.43 -23.07 -7.33
N GLY A 102 -19.75 -22.23 -8.12
CA GLY A 102 -20.37 -21.19 -8.95
C GLY A 102 -21.04 -21.69 -10.24
N CYS A 103 -21.09 -23.01 -10.46
CA CYS A 103 -21.69 -23.65 -11.63
C CYS A 103 -21.19 -23.08 -12.97
N ALA A 104 -19.89 -22.79 -13.08
CA ALA A 104 -19.27 -22.33 -14.32
C ALA A 104 -19.33 -23.43 -15.40
N ASP A 105 -19.71 -23.05 -16.61
CA ASP A 105 -19.77 -23.93 -17.77
C ASP A 105 -18.37 -24.16 -18.37
N ALA A 106 -17.49 -23.15 -18.29
CA ALA A 106 -16.04 -23.29 -18.50
C ALA A 106 -15.27 -22.26 -17.66
N ALA A 107 -13.98 -22.49 -17.47
CA ALA A 107 -13.05 -21.58 -16.81
C ALA A 107 -11.91 -21.20 -17.78
N VAL A 108 -11.66 -19.91 -17.94
CA VAL A 108 -10.51 -19.38 -18.66
C VAL A 108 -9.45 -18.99 -17.64
N VAL A 109 -8.29 -19.63 -17.68
CA VAL A 109 -7.15 -19.27 -16.83
C VAL A 109 -6.18 -18.43 -17.65
N VAL A 110 -6.10 -17.13 -17.33
CA VAL A 110 -5.21 -16.18 -18.00
C VAL A 110 -3.81 -16.28 -17.41
N VAL A 111 -2.82 -16.49 -18.27
CA VAL A 111 -1.44 -16.77 -17.94
C VAL A 111 -0.53 -15.78 -18.66
N ASP A 112 0.48 -15.24 -17.96
CA ASP A 112 1.52 -14.41 -18.57
C ASP A 112 2.55 -15.28 -19.30
N ALA A 113 2.63 -15.14 -20.63
CA ALA A 113 3.58 -15.85 -21.48
C ALA A 113 5.05 -15.57 -21.13
N THR A 114 5.35 -14.43 -20.49
CA THR A 114 6.71 -14.05 -20.11
C THR A 114 7.20 -14.68 -18.80
N CYS A 115 6.30 -15.29 -18.02
CA CYS A 115 6.58 -15.92 -16.72
C CYS A 115 5.73 -17.19 -16.54
N LEU A 116 5.75 -18.09 -17.53
CA LEU A 116 4.84 -19.23 -17.61
C LEU A 116 4.88 -20.13 -16.36
N GLU A 117 6.08 -20.57 -15.93
CA GLU A 117 6.28 -21.46 -14.78
C GLU A 117 5.49 -21.05 -13.54
N ARG A 118 5.57 -19.76 -13.17
CA ARG A 118 4.89 -19.22 -11.99
C ARG A 118 3.37 -19.25 -12.11
N ASN A 119 2.86 -19.04 -13.32
CA ASN A 119 1.41 -19.01 -13.57
C ASN A 119 0.81 -20.41 -13.68
N LEU A 120 1.61 -21.41 -14.06
CA LEU A 120 1.16 -22.80 -14.16
C LEU A 120 0.71 -23.38 -12.83
N ASN A 121 1.19 -22.87 -11.69
CA ASN A 121 0.67 -23.30 -10.38
C ASN A 121 -0.85 -23.13 -10.27
N LEU A 122 -1.39 -21.97 -10.64
CA LEU A 122 -2.84 -21.73 -10.63
C LEU A 122 -3.57 -22.59 -11.65
N VAL A 123 -2.98 -22.79 -12.84
CA VAL A 123 -3.53 -23.65 -13.89
C VAL A 123 -3.69 -25.08 -13.38
N LEU A 124 -2.63 -25.66 -12.80
CA LEU A 124 -2.65 -27.02 -12.27
C LEU A 124 -3.70 -27.19 -11.17
N GLN A 125 -3.78 -26.25 -10.23
CA GLN A 125 -4.80 -26.30 -9.17
C GLN A 125 -6.23 -26.16 -9.72
N THR A 126 -6.43 -25.35 -10.76
CA THR A 126 -7.75 -25.23 -11.42
C THR A 126 -8.11 -26.52 -12.16
N LEU A 127 -7.14 -27.18 -12.80
CA LEU A 127 -7.30 -28.48 -13.46
C LEU A 127 -7.63 -29.62 -12.49
N GLU A 128 -7.22 -29.51 -11.22
CA GLU A 128 -7.64 -30.44 -10.19
C GLU A 128 -9.11 -30.27 -9.81
N ILE A 129 -9.67 -29.06 -9.89
CA ILE A 129 -11.06 -28.77 -9.55
C ILE A 129 -12.00 -29.12 -10.71
N THR A 130 -11.66 -28.72 -11.94
CA THR A 130 -12.49 -28.89 -13.13
C THR A 130 -11.67 -29.12 -14.38
N GLN A 131 -12.18 -29.95 -15.28
CA GLN A 131 -11.57 -30.19 -16.60
C GLN A 131 -12.07 -29.22 -17.67
N ARG A 132 -13.06 -28.38 -17.37
CA ARG A 132 -13.63 -27.43 -18.32
C ARG A 132 -12.80 -26.16 -18.39
N VAL A 133 -11.49 -26.31 -18.66
CA VAL A 133 -10.51 -25.23 -18.62
C VAL A 133 -10.00 -24.90 -20.02
N VAL A 134 -9.84 -23.61 -20.30
CA VAL A 134 -9.07 -23.10 -21.46
C VAL A 134 -7.97 -22.21 -20.91
N VAL A 135 -6.72 -22.46 -21.33
CA VAL A 135 -5.58 -21.64 -20.90
C VAL A 135 -5.38 -20.52 -21.90
N CYS A 136 -5.51 -19.27 -21.43
CA CYS A 136 -5.30 -18.06 -22.21
C CYS A 136 -3.88 -17.55 -21.96
N LEU A 137 -2.95 -17.90 -22.84
CA LEU A 137 -1.55 -17.46 -22.78
C LEU A 137 -1.44 -16.03 -23.33
N ASN A 138 -1.48 -15.04 -22.45
CA ASN A 138 -1.53 -13.61 -22.79
C ASN A 138 -0.12 -12.97 -22.76
N LEU A 139 -0.01 -11.73 -23.25
CA LEU A 139 1.25 -10.97 -23.35
C LEU A 139 2.27 -11.57 -24.33
N MET A 140 1.80 -12.25 -25.38
CA MET A 140 2.66 -12.83 -26.41
C MET A 140 3.54 -11.79 -27.13
N ASP A 141 3.06 -10.55 -27.28
CA ASP A 141 3.84 -9.45 -27.85
C ASP A 141 5.01 -9.01 -26.95
N GLU A 142 4.92 -9.24 -25.64
CA GLU A 142 6.04 -9.03 -24.72
C GLU A 142 6.98 -10.24 -24.68
N ALA A 143 6.43 -11.46 -24.79
CA ALA A 143 7.22 -12.70 -24.86
C ALA A 143 8.14 -12.71 -26.09
N GLU A 144 7.59 -12.38 -27.28
CA GLU A 144 8.36 -12.26 -28.53
C GLU A 144 9.49 -11.22 -28.40
N LYS A 145 9.23 -10.05 -27.79
CA LYS A 145 10.25 -9.02 -27.56
C LYS A 145 11.38 -9.50 -26.63
N LYS A 146 11.07 -10.41 -25.70
CA LYS A 146 12.05 -11.02 -24.79
C LYS A 146 12.78 -12.21 -25.42
N GLY A 147 12.39 -12.65 -26.62
CA GLY A 147 12.95 -13.84 -27.27
C GLY A 147 12.49 -15.16 -26.62
N ILE A 148 11.31 -15.14 -25.99
CA ILE A 148 10.67 -16.33 -25.40
C ILE A 148 9.75 -16.92 -26.47
N GLN A 149 10.04 -18.15 -26.90
CA GLN A 149 9.17 -18.92 -27.77
C GLN A 149 8.46 -19.99 -26.94
N VAL A 150 7.13 -20.03 -27.03
CA VAL A 150 6.29 -21.01 -26.32
C VAL A 150 5.71 -21.97 -27.35
N ASP A 151 5.95 -23.26 -27.15
CA ASP A 151 5.33 -24.34 -27.92
C ASP A 151 3.92 -24.61 -27.37
N LEU A 152 2.91 -24.09 -28.09
CA LEU A 152 1.51 -24.19 -27.67
C LEU A 152 0.98 -25.62 -27.74
N GLU A 153 1.47 -26.43 -28.69
CA GLU A 153 1.05 -27.80 -28.88
C GLU A 153 1.55 -28.68 -27.74
N GLU A 154 2.85 -28.57 -27.41
CA GLU A 154 3.44 -29.29 -26.29
C GLU A 154 2.80 -28.87 -24.96
N LEU A 155 2.59 -27.56 -24.76
CA LEU A 155 1.93 -27.06 -23.54
C LEU A 155 0.50 -27.59 -23.40
N SER A 156 -0.26 -27.64 -24.50
CA SER A 156 -1.61 -28.20 -24.52
C SER A 156 -1.61 -29.71 -24.24
N LEU A 157 -0.61 -30.45 -24.77
CA LEU A 157 -0.45 -31.88 -24.54
C LEU A 157 -0.10 -32.19 -23.07
N GLN A 158 0.81 -31.41 -22.48
CA GLN A 158 1.24 -31.56 -21.08
C GLN A 158 0.16 -31.18 -20.06
N LEU A 159 -0.75 -30.26 -20.41
CA LEU A 159 -1.86 -29.81 -19.57
C LEU A 159 -3.17 -30.56 -19.83
N GLY A 160 -3.31 -31.22 -20.99
CA GLY A 160 -4.52 -31.97 -21.35
C GLY A 160 -5.73 -31.10 -21.72
N VAL A 161 -5.52 -29.78 -21.86
CA VAL A 161 -6.55 -28.76 -22.15
C VAL A 161 -6.10 -27.82 -23.26
N PRO A 162 -7.03 -27.17 -23.98
CA PRO A 162 -6.67 -26.22 -25.03
C PRO A 162 -5.92 -25.00 -24.47
N VAL A 163 -4.86 -24.61 -25.17
CA VAL A 163 -4.05 -23.42 -24.88
C VAL A 163 -4.15 -22.48 -26.09
N VAL A 164 -4.48 -21.21 -25.85
CA VAL A 164 -4.60 -20.19 -26.90
C VAL A 164 -3.67 -19.02 -26.61
N ALA A 165 -2.87 -18.65 -27.61
CA ALA A 165 -1.99 -17.48 -27.56
C ALA A 165 -2.79 -16.19 -27.82
N THR A 166 -2.62 -15.20 -26.95
CA THR A 166 -3.35 -13.93 -27.03
C THR A 166 -2.45 -12.72 -26.79
N SER A 167 -2.85 -11.59 -27.36
CA SER A 167 -2.36 -10.27 -26.98
C SER A 167 -3.58 -9.36 -26.80
N ALA A 168 -4.15 -9.39 -25.59
CA ALA A 168 -5.44 -8.77 -25.30
C ALA A 168 -5.50 -7.27 -25.66
N ARG A 169 -4.38 -6.54 -25.52
CA ARG A 169 -4.28 -5.12 -25.88
C ARG A 169 -4.45 -4.85 -27.38
N SER A 170 -4.04 -5.80 -28.21
CA SER A 170 -4.13 -5.70 -29.68
C SER A 170 -5.33 -6.45 -30.25
N GLY A 171 -6.12 -7.15 -29.42
CA GLY A 171 -7.26 -7.97 -29.82
C GLY A 171 -6.90 -9.32 -30.45
N LYS A 172 -5.62 -9.60 -30.69
CA LYS A 172 -5.18 -10.84 -31.35
C LYS A 172 -5.45 -12.07 -30.46
N GLY A 173 -6.03 -13.11 -31.06
CA GLY A 173 -6.29 -14.41 -30.42
C GLY A 173 -7.55 -14.48 -29.56
N LEU A 174 -8.27 -13.36 -29.34
CA LEU A 174 -9.47 -13.36 -28.50
C LEU A 174 -10.66 -14.12 -29.13
N GLU A 175 -10.81 -14.05 -30.45
CA GLU A 175 -11.84 -14.82 -31.16
C GLU A 175 -11.57 -16.34 -31.06
N GLU A 176 -10.31 -16.75 -31.26
CA GLU A 176 -9.89 -18.14 -31.11
C GLU A 176 -10.04 -18.66 -29.68
N LEU A 177 -9.78 -17.80 -28.68
CA LEU A 177 -10.02 -18.12 -27.28
C LEU A 177 -11.50 -18.43 -27.05
N MET A 178 -12.40 -17.58 -27.54
CA MET A 178 -13.85 -17.79 -27.39
C MET A 178 -14.34 -19.01 -28.17
N ASP A 179 -13.73 -19.36 -29.30
CA ASP A 179 -14.01 -20.61 -30.03
C ASP A 179 -13.67 -21.86 -29.19
N GLN A 180 -12.53 -21.87 -28.50
CA GLN A 180 -12.19 -22.97 -27.59
C GLN A 180 -13.08 -23.00 -26.35
N VAL A 181 -13.44 -21.84 -25.80
CA VAL A 181 -14.37 -21.73 -24.67
C VAL A 181 -15.73 -22.29 -25.03
N GLU A 182 -16.26 -21.96 -26.20
CA GLU A 182 -17.50 -22.52 -26.72
C GLU A 182 -17.42 -24.05 -26.81
N ALA A 183 -16.37 -24.58 -27.44
CA ALA A 183 -16.19 -26.03 -27.60
C ALA A 183 -16.11 -26.78 -26.25
N ILE A 184 -15.51 -26.17 -25.23
CA ILE A 184 -15.44 -26.75 -23.88
C ILE A 184 -16.75 -26.60 -23.11
N ALA A 185 -17.38 -25.43 -23.15
CA ALA A 185 -18.63 -25.14 -22.44
C ALA A 185 -19.79 -26.02 -22.94
N PHE A 186 -19.82 -26.33 -24.24
CA PHE A 186 -20.80 -27.22 -24.87
C PHE A 186 -20.36 -28.69 -24.95
N ARG A 187 -19.19 -29.04 -24.37
CA ARG A 187 -18.62 -30.42 -24.33
C ARG A 187 -18.38 -31.04 -25.70
N GLU A 188 -18.09 -30.23 -26.70
CA GLU A 188 -17.77 -30.67 -28.06
C GLU A 188 -16.32 -31.18 -28.16
N LYS A 189 -15.42 -30.69 -27.29
CA LYS A 189 -14.01 -31.09 -27.24
C LYS A 189 -13.71 -31.97 -26.02
N LYS A 190 -13.01 -33.09 -26.25
CA LYS A 190 -12.53 -33.97 -25.18
C LYS A 190 -11.26 -33.41 -24.55
N THR A 191 -11.21 -33.35 -23.23
CA THR A 191 -10.03 -33.01 -22.43
C THR A 191 -9.45 -34.26 -21.78
N TYR A 192 -8.16 -34.24 -21.48
CA TYR A 192 -7.47 -35.34 -20.81
C TYR A 192 -7.05 -34.94 -19.41
N ARG A 193 -7.16 -35.88 -18.47
CA ARG A 193 -6.81 -35.63 -17.08
C ARG A 193 -5.31 -35.77 -16.87
N VAL A 194 -4.66 -34.68 -16.50
CA VAL A 194 -3.27 -34.69 -16.04
C VAL A 194 -3.26 -34.89 -14.53
N LYS A 195 -2.58 -35.93 -14.05
CA LYS A 195 -2.41 -36.19 -12.62
C LYS A 195 -1.09 -35.61 -12.15
N VAL A 196 -1.14 -34.77 -11.11
CA VAL A 196 0.05 -34.35 -10.37
C VAL A 196 0.38 -35.46 -9.37
N ASP A 197 1.64 -35.90 -9.36
CA ASP A 197 2.16 -36.88 -8.41
C ASP A 197 2.63 -36.17 -7.15
N TYR A 198 2.00 -36.50 -6.02
CA TYR A 198 2.34 -35.94 -4.71
C TYR A 198 3.28 -36.82 -3.88
N GLY A 199 3.85 -37.85 -4.50
CA GLY A 199 4.72 -38.82 -3.86
C GLY A 199 3.95 -39.95 -3.18
N PRO A 200 4.63 -41.07 -2.88
CA PRO A 200 3.99 -42.35 -2.58
C PRO A 200 3.09 -42.29 -1.34
N GLN A 201 3.51 -41.57 -0.29
CA GLN A 201 2.76 -41.46 0.97
C GLN A 201 1.44 -40.71 0.79
N LEU A 202 1.45 -39.61 0.01
CA LEU A 202 0.24 -38.81 -0.18
C LEU A 202 -0.70 -39.47 -1.20
N GLU A 203 -0.16 -40.10 -2.25
CA GLU A 203 -0.96 -40.88 -3.19
C GLU A 203 -1.68 -42.05 -2.52
N GLU A 204 -1.03 -42.77 -1.60
CA GLU A 204 -1.66 -43.83 -0.82
C GLU A 204 -2.81 -43.26 0.03
N ALA A 205 -2.58 -42.16 0.75
CA ALA A 205 -3.61 -41.49 1.55
C ALA A 205 -4.81 -41.01 0.69
N ILE A 206 -4.56 -40.47 -0.50
CA ILE A 206 -5.62 -40.06 -1.43
C ILE A 206 -6.42 -41.27 -1.93
N SER A 207 -5.75 -42.38 -2.25
CA SER A 207 -6.40 -43.59 -2.76
C SER A 207 -7.37 -44.23 -1.77
N LEU A 208 -7.12 -44.06 -0.46
CA LEU A 208 -8.02 -44.51 0.61
C LEU A 208 -9.27 -43.61 0.73
N LEU A 209 -9.11 -42.30 0.50
CA LEU A 209 -10.17 -41.30 0.67
C LEU A 209 -11.06 -41.11 -0.57
N GLU A 210 -10.49 -41.21 -1.77
CA GLU A 210 -11.20 -40.96 -3.02
C GLU A 210 -12.50 -41.78 -3.17
N PRO A 211 -12.55 -43.09 -2.83
CA PRO A 211 -13.78 -43.88 -2.91
C PRO A 211 -14.88 -43.41 -1.94
N ALA A 212 -14.51 -42.95 -0.75
CA ALA A 212 -15.45 -42.47 0.26
C ALA A 212 -16.12 -41.13 -0.17
N VAL A 213 -15.36 -40.32 -0.88
CA VAL A 213 -15.76 -38.97 -1.32
C VAL A 213 -16.43 -38.98 -2.70
N ALA A 214 -16.22 -40.03 -3.50
CA ALA A 214 -16.80 -40.21 -4.83
C ALA A 214 -18.33 -40.19 -4.85
N LYS A 215 -19.02 -40.33 -3.71
CA LYS A 215 -20.49 -40.21 -3.62
C LYS A 215 -21.01 -38.80 -3.96
N VAL A 216 -20.15 -37.78 -3.98
CA VAL A 216 -20.49 -36.36 -4.24
C VAL A 216 -20.24 -35.97 -5.73
N GLN A 217 -20.36 -36.95 -6.63
CA GLN A 217 -19.68 -37.04 -7.93
C GLN A 217 -20.00 -35.96 -8.99
N ASP A 218 -21.06 -35.15 -8.84
CA ASP A 218 -21.56 -34.32 -9.94
C ASP A 218 -21.09 -32.86 -9.94
N ALA A 219 -20.48 -32.38 -8.84
CA ALA A 219 -20.10 -30.96 -8.72
C ALA A 219 -18.58 -30.71 -8.69
N ILE A 220 -17.80 -31.59 -8.04
CA ILE A 220 -16.37 -31.36 -7.76
C ILE A 220 -15.60 -32.66 -7.97
N ASP A 221 -14.34 -32.55 -8.41
CA ASP A 221 -13.45 -33.69 -8.55
C ASP A 221 -13.17 -34.40 -7.20
N SER A 222 -13.37 -35.72 -7.17
CA SER A 222 -13.22 -36.57 -5.99
C SER A 222 -11.81 -36.56 -5.40
N ARG A 223 -10.79 -36.50 -6.25
CA ARG A 223 -9.37 -36.50 -5.85
C ARG A 223 -9.01 -35.17 -5.18
N TRP A 224 -9.45 -34.05 -5.77
CA TRP A 224 -9.23 -32.73 -5.16
C TRP A 224 -9.93 -32.64 -3.81
N LEU A 225 -11.17 -33.11 -3.69
CA LEU A 225 -11.90 -33.09 -2.43
C LEU A 225 -11.24 -33.98 -1.36
N ALA A 226 -10.69 -35.14 -1.75
CA ALA A 226 -9.89 -35.99 -0.86
C ALA A 226 -8.62 -35.28 -0.36
N LEU A 227 -7.87 -34.60 -1.24
CA LEU A 227 -6.72 -33.77 -0.86
C LEU A 227 -7.09 -32.67 0.14
N ARG A 228 -8.22 -31.99 -0.07
CA ARG A 228 -8.70 -30.92 0.82
C ARG A 228 -9.17 -31.44 2.18
N LEU A 229 -9.74 -32.63 2.22
CA LEU A 229 -10.10 -33.32 3.47
C LEU A 229 -8.86 -33.64 4.31
N LEU A 230 -7.74 -34.00 3.68
CA LEU A 230 -6.46 -34.23 4.36
C LEU A 230 -5.86 -32.95 4.96
N ASP A 231 -5.96 -31.82 4.25
CA ASP A 231 -5.56 -30.49 4.71
C ASP A 231 -6.39 -30.02 5.93
N GLY A 232 -7.64 -30.48 6.04
CA GLY A 232 -8.50 -30.21 7.20
C GLY A 232 -9.06 -28.78 7.22
N GLU A 233 -9.16 -28.14 6.07
CA GLU A 233 -9.59 -26.75 5.95
C GLU A 233 -11.07 -26.55 6.34
N GLU A 234 -11.33 -25.94 7.50
CA GLU A 234 -12.68 -25.86 8.07
C GLU A 234 -13.67 -25.08 7.21
N LYS A 235 -13.23 -23.97 6.60
CA LYS A 235 -14.09 -23.09 5.81
C LYS A 235 -14.60 -23.76 4.55
N LEU A 236 -13.71 -24.45 3.83
CA LEU A 236 -14.08 -25.19 2.63
C LEU A 236 -15.05 -26.33 2.97
N LEU A 237 -14.82 -27.04 4.07
CA LEU A 237 -15.72 -28.12 4.50
C LEU A 237 -17.10 -27.60 4.89
N ALA A 238 -17.17 -26.45 5.56
CA ALA A 238 -18.43 -25.78 5.87
C ALA A 238 -19.15 -25.30 4.59
N ALA A 239 -18.43 -24.73 3.63
CA ALA A 239 -18.98 -24.32 2.33
C ALA A 239 -19.49 -25.51 1.52
N ALA A 240 -18.72 -26.60 1.48
CA ALA A 240 -19.10 -27.85 0.84
C ALA A 240 -20.37 -28.45 1.47
N GLN A 241 -20.47 -28.50 2.80
CA GLN A 241 -21.66 -28.99 3.49
C GLN A 241 -22.90 -28.13 3.17
N ALA A 242 -22.77 -26.81 3.20
CA ALA A 242 -23.87 -25.89 2.94
C ALA A 242 -24.39 -25.97 1.49
N ARG A 243 -23.51 -26.28 0.52
CA ARG A 243 -23.83 -26.21 -0.91
C ARG A 243 -24.11 -27.57 -1.55
N LEU A 244 -23.42 -28.63 -1.13
CA LEU A 244 -23.60 -29.99 -1.63
C LEU A 244 -24.69 -30.75 -0.86
N GLY A 245 -25.14 -30.24 0.28
CA GLY A 245 -26.15 -30.89 1.12
C GLY A 245 -25.68 -32.20 1.76
N PHE A 246 -24.39 -32.51 1.68
CA PHE A 246 -23.77 -33.72 2.22
C PHE A 246 -22.75 -33.36 3.30
N ASP A 247 -22.93 -33.91 4.50
CA ASP A 247 -22.00 -33.69 5.61
C ASP A 247 -20.80 -34.64 5.52
N LEU A 248 -19.77 -34.18 4.81
CA LEU A 248 -18.49 -34.88 4.67
C LEU A 248 -17.82 -35.17 6.03
N ARG A 249 -18.03 -34.33 7.04
CA ARG A 249 -17.46 -34.53 8.38
C ARG A 249 -18.31 -35.50 9.20
N GLY A 250 -19.61 -35.57 8.97
CA GLY A 250 -20.53 -36.43 9.70
C GLY A 250 -20.51 -37.89 9.25
N ASP A 251 -20.11 -38.15 8.00
CA ASP A 251 -20.12 -39.49 7.40
C ASP A 251 -19.09 -40.44 8.05
N LEU A 252 -19.58 -41.61 8.49
CA LEU A 252 -18.78 -42.64 9.17
C LEU A 252 -17.71 -43.28 8.28
N GLU A 253 -17.95 -43.40 6.98
CA GLU A 253 -16.98 -43.96 6.03
C GLU A 253 -15.87 -42.95 5.76
N VAL A 254 -16.22 -41.68 5.54
CA VAL A 254 -15.23 -40.60 5.33
C VAL A 254 -14.34 -40.43 6.56
N LYS A 255 -14.89 -40.48 7.78
CA LYS A 255 -14.10 -40.43 9.02
C LYS A 255 -13.09 -41.57 9.14
N LYS A 256 -13.52 -42.80 8.89
CA LYS A 256 -12.63 -43.98 8.95
C LYS A 256 -11.51 -43.89 7.93
N ALA A 257 -11.85 -43.55 6.68
CA ALA A 257 -10.88 -43.36 5.61
C ALA A 257 -9.88 -42.22 5.93
N LEU A 258 -10.34 -41.12 6.54
CA LEU A 258 -9.47 -40.01 6.96
C LEU A 258 -8.53 -40.40 8.09
N GLU A 259 -9.00 -41.19 9.07
CA GLU A 259 -8.14 -41.70 10.14
C GLU A 259 -7.08 -42.67 9.62
N GLU A 260 -7.44 -43.56 8.70
CA GLU A 260 -6.50 -44.47 8.03
C GLU A 260 -5.48 -43.72 7.18
N ALA A 261 -5.93 -42.75 6.37
CA ALA A 261 -5.06 -41.92 5.56
C ALA A 261 -4.06 -41.09 6.40
N LYS A 262 -4.49 -40.58 7.57
CA LYS A 262 -3.60 -39.90 8.53
C LYS A 262 -2.58 -40.83 9.18
N LYS A 263 -2.90 -42.12 9.35
CA LYS A 263 -1.93 -43.12 9.82
C LYS A 263 -0.85 -43.39 8.78
N CYS A 264 -1.22 -43.50 7.50
CA CYS A 264 -0.26 -43.64 6.39
C CYS A 264 0.71 -42.45 6.28
N LEU A 265 0.27 -41.24 6.64
CA LEU A 265 1.09 -40.03 6.69
C LEU A 265 2.03 -39.93 7.91
N GLY A 266 2.15 -41.00 8.72
CA GLY A 266 3.17 -41.08 9.78
C GLY A 266 2.69 -40.73 11.19
N GLY A 267 1.37 -40.76 11.46
CA GLY A 267 0.84 -40.73 12.82
C GLY A 267 1.22 -39.46 13.62
N GLY A 268 0.63 -38.31 13.27
CA GLY A 268 0.65 -37.11 14.11
C GLY A 268 1.86 -36.17 13.97
N ASP A 269 2.91 -36.55 13.24
CA ASP A 269 4.16 -35.76 13.15
C ASP A 269 4.23 -34.79 11.93
N ILE A 270 3.29 -34.89 10.98
CA ILE A 270 3.14 -33.90 9.91
C ILE A 270 2.03 -32.93 10.31
N ASP A 271 2.42 -31.70 10.65
CA ASP A 271 1.47 -30.62 10.85
C ASP A 271 0.81 -30.20 9.52
N ARG A 272 -0.28 -29.45 9.62
CA ARG A 272 -1.01 -28.95 8.44
C ARG A 272 -0.10 -28.16 7.51
N GLU A 273 0.81 -27.36 8.06
CA GLU A 273 1.75 -26.54 7.28
C GLU A 273 2.69 -27.41 6.45
N GLY A 274 3.27 -28.47 7.03
CA GLY A 274 4.13 -29.42 6.32
C GLY A 274 3.41 -30.19 5.19
N LEU A 275 2.11 -30.44 5.32
CA LEU A 275 1.32 -31.03 4.23
C LEU A 275 1.12 -30.05 3.07
N ILE A 276 0.74 -28.81 3.38
CA ILE A 276 0.55 -27.74 2.39
C ILE A 276 1.86 -27.47 1.63
N ASP A 277 2.98 -27.43 2.34
CA ASP A 277 4.30 -27.23 1.74
C ASP A 277 4.65 -28.34 0.75
N ARG A 278 4.37 -29.61 1.09
CA ARG A 278 4.60 -30.74 0.17
C ARG A 278 3.73 -30.65 -1.09
N ILE A 279 2.43 -30.37 -0.93
CA ILE A 279 1.51 -30.19 -2.08
C ILE A 279 2.01 -29.07 -2.98
N THR A 280 2.35 -27.93 -2.37
CA THR A 280 2.86 -26.75 -3.08
C THR A 280 4.16 -27.07 -3.81
N GLN A 281 5.07 -27.79 -3.17
CA GLN A 281 6.34 -28.20 -3.78
C GLN A 281 6.12 -29.10 -5.00
N SER A 282 5.25 -30.11 -4.92
CA SER A 282 4.93 -30.99 -6.06
C SER A 282 4.29 -30.22 -7.22
N LEU A 283 3.38 -29.29 -6.94
CA LEU A 283 2.76 -28.43 -7.96
C LEU A 283 3.79 -27.55 -8.67
N ILE A 284 4.71 -26.92 -7.91
CA ILE A 284 5.79 -26.10 -8.46
C ILE A 284 6.74 -26.96 -9.31
N GLN A 285 7.15 -28.13 -8.84
CA GLN A 285 8.01 -29.05 -9.60
C GLN A 285 7.35 -29.50 -10.92
N ARG A 286 6.03 -29.77 -10.89
CA ARG A 286 5.29 -30.10 -12.10
C ARG A 286 5.22 -28.91 -13.05
N ALA A 287 4.98 -27.71 -12.55
CA ALA A 287 4.97 -26.48 -13.33
C ALA A 287 6.35 -26.21 -13.99
N GLU A 288 7.44 -26.38 -13.25
CA GLU A 288 8.82 -26.27 -13.75
C GLU A 288 9.07 -27.27 -14.89
N THR A 289 8.65 -28.53 -14.70
CA THR A 289 8.78 -29.58 -15.71
C THR A 289 8.04 -29.21 -17.01
N ILE A 290 6.78 -28.77 -16.90
CA ILE A 290 5.97 -28.38 -18.07
C ILE A 290 6.58 -27.17 -18.78
N SER A 291 7.01 -26.17 -18.01
CA SER A 291 7.68 -24.96 -18.51
C SER A 291 8.95 -25.31 -19.29
N HIS A 292 9.79 -26.20 -18.75
CA HIS A 292 11.03 -26.64 -19.38
C HIS A 292 10.81 -27.33 -20.74
N PHE A 293 9.75 -28.12 -20.89
CA PHE A 293 9.42 -28.75 -22.18
C PHE A 293 8.74 -27.80 -23.17
N SER A 294 7.99 -26.82 -22.67
CA SER A 294 7.14 -25.95 -23.49
C SER A 294 7.81 -24.64 -23.91
N ILE A 295 8.94 -24.26 -23.31
CA ILE A 295 9.58 -22.96 -23.57
C ILE A 295 10.97 -23.16 -24.19
N ARG A 296 11.24 -22.39 -25.24
CA ARG A 296 12.58 -22.18 -25.78
C ARG A 296 12.94 -20.71 -25.62
N GLU A 297 13.95 -20.41 -24.82
CA GLU A 297 14.49 -19.06 -24.68
C GLU A 297 15.72 -18.90 -25.58
N GLU A 298 15.66 -18.03 -26.59
CA GLU A 298 16.83 -17.69 -27.42
C GLU A 298 17.89 -16.89 -26.63
N LYS A 299 17.46 -16.26 -25.54
CA LYS A 299 18.31 -15.58 -24.56
C LYS A 299 17.79 -15.95 -23.18
N PRO A 300 18.53 -16.73 -22.36
CA PRO A 300 18.10 -17.01 -21.00
C PRO A 300 17.90 -15.68 -20.27
N GLY A 301 16.79 -15.54 -19.56
CA GLY A 301 16.31 -14.28 -18.96
C GLY A 301 17.32 -13.46 -18.13
N TYR A 302 16.89 -12.25 -17.75
CA TYR A 302 17.63 -11.26 -16.93
C TYR A 302 19.04 -10.94 -17.45
N GLY A 303 19.15 -9.90 -18.28
CA GLY A 303 20.41 -9.52 -18.92
C GLY A 303 21.56 -9.32 -17.91
N PRO A 304 22.83 -9.49 -18.34
CA PRO A 304 23.98 -9.37 -17.46
C PRO A 304 24.08 -7.98 -16.79
N ARG A 305 23.53 -6.94 -17.43
CA ARG A 305 23.41 -5.59 -16.86
C ARG A 305 22.42 -5.54 -15.71
N ASP A 306 21.22 -6.08 -15.88
CA ASP A 306 20.19 -6.08 -14.84
C ASP A 306 20.66 -6.87 -13.61
N ARG A 307 21.34 -8.01 -13.84
CA ARG A 307 21.94 -8.81 -12.77
C ARG A 307 23.06 -8.08 -12.03
N ALA A 308 23.87 -7.28 -12.73
CA ALA A 308 24.91 -6.46 -12.11
C ALA A 308 24.32 -5.31 -11.29
N ILE A 309 23.30 -4.63 -11.83
CA ILE A 309 22.57 -3.56 -11.15
C ILE A 309 21.91 -4.12 -9.88
N ASP A 310 21.25 -5.27 -9.96
CA ASP A 310 20.64 -5.89 -8.79
C ASP A 310 21.65 -6.31 -7.76
N ARG A 311 22.78 -6.92 -8.16
CA ARG A 311 23.85 -7.27 -7.21
C ARG A 311 24.37 -6.05 -6.46
N PHE A 312 24.45 -4.90 -7.11
CA PHE A 312 24.81 -3.64 -6.46
C PHE A 312 23.68 -3.18 -5.53
N LEU A 313 22.48 -2.96 -6.08
CA LEU A 313 21.33 -2.39 -5.36
C LEU A 313 20.77 -3.26 -4.23
N THR A 314 20.91 -4.58 -4.29
CA THR A 314 20.37 -5.53 -3.30
C THR A 314 21.43 -6.07 -2.32
N SER A 315 22.70 -5.68 -2.48
CA SER A 315 23.74 -6.10 -1.56
C SER A 315 23.52 -5.52 -0.16
N LYS A 316 23.85 -6.31 0.87
CA LYS A 316 23.74 -5.89 2.28
C LYS A 316 24.59 -4.65 2.61
N ALA A 317 25.72 -4.47 1.92
CA ALA A 317 26.66 -3.38 2.19
C ALA A 317 26.37 -2.13 1.35
N THR A 318 26.00 -2.26 0.06
CA THR A 318 25.80 -1.08 -0.81
C THR A 318 24.33 -0.72 -1.03
N GLY A 319 23.38 -1.62 -0.77
CA GLY A 319 21.95 -1.37 -0.97
C GLY A 319 21.39 -0.24 -0.11
N ILE A 320 21.67 -0.23 1.20
CA ILE A 320 21.19 0.83 2.12
C ILE A 320 21.86 2.19 1.82
N PRO A 321 23.20 2.29 1.67
CA PRO A 321 23.83 3.57 1.30
C PRO A 321 23.34 4.14 -0.03
N VAL A 322 23.17 3.30 -1.06
CA VAL A 322 22.67 3.75 -2.36
C VAL A 322 21.22 4.23 -2.26
N MET A 323 20.39 3.54 -1.48
CA MET A 323 19.03 3.98 -1.19
C MET A 323 19.01 5.36 -0.50
N LEU A 324 19.84 5.56 0.52
CA LEU A 324 19.94 6.85 1.22
C LEU A 324 20.45 7.96 0.30
N LEU A 325 21.46 7.66 -0.53
CA LEU A 325 21.99 8.60 -1.52
C LEU A 325 20.92 9.01 -2.54
N LEU A 326 20.20 8.02 -3.11
CA LEU A 326 19.14 8.28 -4.08
C LEU A 326 18.01 9.10 -3.46
N LEU A 327 17.57 8.76 -2.24
CA LEU A 327 16.56 9.52 -1.53
C LEU A 327 17.04 10.95 -1.23
N GLY A 328 18.33 11.11 -0.89
CA GLY A 328 18.98 12.41 -0.74
C GLY A 328 18.97 13.24 -2.03
N VAL A 329 19.24 12.63 -3.19
CA VAL A 329 19.13 13.29 -4.50
C VAL A 329 17.69 13.71 -4.77
N VAL A 330 16.71 12.85 -4.52
CA VAL A 330 15.28 13.18 -4.68
C VAL A 330 14.89 14.36 -3.79
N PHE A 331 15.32 14.38 -2.52
CA PHE A 331 15.05 15.51 -1.62
C PHE A 331 15.74 16.79 -2.07
N TYR A 332 17.00 16.71 -2.48
CA TYR A 332 17.73 17.88 -2.99
C TYR A 332 16.99 18.49 -4.19
N LEU A 333 16.63 17.68 -5.18
CA LEU A 333 15.86 18.13 -6.35
C LEU A 333 14.49 18.68 -5.97
N THR A 334 13.83 18.06 -4.98
CA THR A 334 12.53 18.50 -4.49
C THR A 334 12.62 19.86 -3.80
N ILE A 335 13.54 20.04 -2.86
CA ILE A 335 13.67 21.27 -2.07
C ILE A 335 14.21 22.40 -2.95
N ALA A 336 15.32 22.17 -3.65
CA ALA A 336 15.92 23.18 -4.52
C ALA A 336 14.99 23.56 -5.68
N GLY A 337 14.30 22.58 -6.27
CA GLY A 337 13.34 22.80 -7.35
C GLY A 337 12.04 23.47 -6.91
N ALA A 338 11.60 23.27 -5.66
CA ALA A 338 10.36 23.85 -5.13
C ALA A 338 10.48 25.33 -4.77
N ASN A 339 11.67 25.82 -4.40
CA ASN A 339 11.87 27.20 -3.95
C ASN A 339 11.35 28.25 -4.95
N LEU A 340 11.66 28.08 -6.24
CA LEU A 340 11.27 29.05 -7.27
C LEU A 340 9.74 29.09 -7.48
N PRO A 341 9.03 27.97 -7.71
CA PRO A 341 7.57 27.97 -7.77
C PRO A 341 6.89 28.41 -6.47
N SER A 342 7.45 28.08 -5.30
CA SER A 342 6.90 28.52 -4.00
C SER A 342 6.95 30.03 -3.86
N GLN A 343 8.02 30.69 -4.28
CA GLN A 343 8.12 32.15 -4.29
C GLN A 343 7.11 32.80 -5.25
N TRP A 344 6.90 32.21 -6.43
CA TRP A 344 5.89 32.70 -7.37
C TRP A 344 4.46 32.57 -6.86
N LEU A 345 4.15 31.46 -6.17
CA LEU A 345 2.85 31.29 -5.53
C LEU A 345 2.68 32.27 -4.37
N SER A 346 3.71 32.46 -3.53
CA SER A 346 3.66 33.41 -2.42
C SER A 346 3.42 34.84 -2.90
N SER A 347 4.10 35.28 -3.96
CA SER A 347 3.86 36.62 -4.55
C SER A 347 2.48 36.74 -5.20
N LEU A 348 1.99 35.68 -5.85
CA LEU A 348 0.63 35.63 -6.41
C LEU A 348 -0.42 35.77 -5.31
N PHE A 349 -0.29 35.02 -4.22
CA PHE A 349 -1.21 35.09 -3.08
C PHE A 349 -1.12 36.42 -2.36
N GLY A 350 0.07 37.02 -2.23
CA GLY A 350 0.24 38.37 -1.71
C GLY A 350 -0.45 39.43 -2.59
N TRP A 351 -0.39 39.29 -3.92
CA TRP A 351 -1.15 40.15 -4.83
C TRP A 351 -2.67 39.95 -4.68
N LEU A 352 -3.13 38.70 -4.58
CA LEU A 352 -4.54 38.38 -4.32
C LEU A 352 -5.02 38.96 -2.98
N GLU A 353 -4.18 38.93 -1.96
CA GLU A 353 -4.44 39.52 -0.64
C GLU A 353 -4.61 41.03 -0.73
N GLY A 354 -3.70 41.71 -1.43
CA GLY A 354 -3.81 43.14 -1.69
C GLY A 354 -5.09 43.51 -2.47
N ALA A 355 -5.42 42.74 -3.52
CA ALA A 355 -6.62 42.94 -4.32
C ALA A 355 -7.91 42.70 -3.52
N ALA A 356 -7.96 41.62 -2.73
CA ALA A 356 -9.09 41.31 -1.86
C ALA A 356 -9.26 42.38 -0.77
N SER A 357 -8.16 42.85 -0.19
CA SER A 357 -8.16 43.93 0.80
C SER A 357 -8.75 45.23 0.25
N ALA A 358 -8.33 45.65 -0.95
CA ALA A 358 -8.87 46.84 -1.61
C ALA A 358 -10.38 46.72 -1.88
N TRP A 359 -10.81 45.56 -2.39
CA TRP A 359 -12.22 45.31 -2.70
C TRP A 359 -13.11 45.28 -1.44
N LEU A 360 -12.64 44.68 -0.35
CA LEU A 360 -13.37 44.65 0.93
C LEU A 360 -13.51 46.04 1.56
N LEU A 361 -12.46 46.88 1.43
CA LEU A 361 -12.52 48.28 1.87
C LEU A 361 -13.53 49.11 1.07
N GLU A 362 -13.63 48.89 -0.24
CA GLU A 362 -14.64 49.55 -1.09
C GLU A 362 -16.09 49.19 -0.70
N ILE A 363 -16.31 47.95 -0.23
CA ILE A 363 -17.61 47.47 0.25
C ILE A 363 -17.93 48.00 1.67
N GLY A 364 -16.97 48.62 2.36
CA GLY A 364 -17.15 49.16 3.70
C GLY A 364 -17.22 48.08 4.77
N THR A 365 -16.51 46.95 4.60
CA THR A 365 -16.52 45.88 5.60
C THR A 365 -15.89 46.34 6.93
N PRO A 366 -16.43 45.92 8.10
CA PRO A 366 -15.84 46.21 9.40
C PRO A 366 -14.38 45.73 9.50
N ALA A 367 -13.54 46.48 10.20
CA ALA A 367 -12.09 46.21 10.31
C ALA A 367 -11.77 44.78 10.78
N TRP A 368 -12.50 44.25 11.77
CA TRP A 368 -12.29 42.89 12.27
C TRP A 368 -12.61 41.80 11.23
N LEU A 369 -13.61 42.04 10.37
CA LEU A 369 -14.01 41.09 9.33
C LEU A 369 -13.05 41.16 8.15
N HIS A 370 -12.61 42.37 7.80
CA HIS A 370 -11.58 42.60 6.80
C HIS A 370 -10.29 41.83 7.16
N SER A 371 -9.71 42.10 8.34
CA SER A 371 -8.47 41.44 8.79
C SER A 371 -8.62 39.93 8.96
N LEU A 372 -9.78 39.43 9.40
CA LEU A 372 -10.04 38.00 9.49
C LEU A 372 -10.03 37.31 8.11
N LEU A 373 -10.62 37.94 7.11
CA LEU A 373 -10.70 37.38 5.75
C LEU A 373 -9.35 37.45 5.03
N THR A 374 -8.63 38.57 5.14
CA THR A 374 -7.34 38.78 4.48
C THR A 374 -6.20 38.13 5.26
N GLU A 375 -5.88 38.65 6.45
CA GLU A 375 -4.71 38.25 7.25
C GLU A 375 -4.91 36.91 7.96
N GLY A 376 -6.16 36.51 8.21
CA GLY A 376 -6.50 35.21 8.78
C GLY A 376 -6.62 34.13 7.71
N ILE A 377 -7.72 34.12 6.97
CA ILE A 377 -8.06 33.04 6.04
C ILE A 377 -7.15 33.05 4.81
N LEU A 378 -7.13 34.14 4.04
CA LEU A 378 -6.46 34.18 2.74
C LEU A 378 -4.95 34.04 2.90
N HIS A 379 -4.35 34.74 3.86
CA HIS A 379 -2.92 34.69 4.15
C HIS A 379 -2.49 33.27 4.58
N THR A 380 -3.21 32.64 5.52
CA THR A 380 -2.92 31.26 5.94
C THR A 380 -3.06 30.27 4.79
N LEU A 381 -4.10 30.41 3.95
CA LEU A 381 -4.29 29.57 2.77
C LEU A 381 -3.17 29.76 1.74
N GLY A 382 -2.81 31.01 1.47
CA GLY A 382 -1.73 31.35 0.57
C GLY A 382 -0.41 30.75 1.02
N TRP A 383 -0.11 30.82 2.31
CA TRP A 383 1.08 30.20 2.91
C TRP A 383 1.09 28.69 2.71
N VAL A 384 0.04 27.99 3.16
CA VAL A 384 -0.05 26.53 3.08
C VAL A 384 0.07 26.06 1.63
N ILE A 385 -0.62 26.71 0.69
CA ILE A 385 -0.57 26.33 -0.73
C ILE A 385 0.84 26.60 -1.30
N SER A 386 1.43 27.76 -1.03
CA SER A 386 2.73 28.15 -1.58
C SER A 386 3.86 27.25 -1.10
N VAL A 387 3.84 26.83 0.17
CA VAL A 387 4.90 26.01 0.77
C VAL A 387 4.69 24.51 0.50
N MET A 388 3.45 24.02 0.53
CA MET A 388 3.16 22.58 0.43
C MET A 388 3.09 22.06 -1.01
N LEU A 389 2.50 22.83 -1.94
CA LEU A 389 2.18 22.35 -3.29
C LEU A 389 3.42 22.04 -4.14
N PRO A 390 4.42 22.94 -4.28
CA PRO A 390 5.54 22.68 -5.19
C PRO A 390 6.44 21.49 -4.81
N PRO A 391 6.85 21.32 -3.53
CA PRO A 391 7.60 20.13 -3.13
C PRO A 391 6.85 18.83 -3.42
N MET A 392 5.54 18.78 -3.17
CA MET A 392 4.73 17.59 -3.45
C MET A 392 4.60 17.33 -4.97
N ALA A 393 4.42 18.39 -5.76
CA ALA A 393 4.34 18.31 -7.21
C ALA A 393 5.62 17.79 -7.87
N ILE A 394 6.78 17.95 -7.22
CA ILE A 394 8.08 17.42 -7.69
C ILE A 394 8.34 16.02 -7.10
N PHE A 395 8.12 15.85 -5.80
CA PHE A 395 8.42 14.61 -5.08
C PHE A 395 7.63 13.42 -5.63
N PHE A 396 6.31 13.55 -5.83
CA PHE A 396 5.49 12.41 -6.23
C PHE A 396 5.79 11.91 -7.64
N PRO A 397 5.98 12.76 -8.67
CA PRO A 397 6.45 12.29 -9.96
C PRO A 397 7.80 11.57 -9.88
N MET A 398 8.78 12.14 -9.16
CA MET A 398 10.09 11.48 -8.99
C MET A 398 9.95 10.11 -8.30
N PHE A 399 9.16 10.03 -7.25
CA PHE A 399 8.89 8.77 -6.56
C PHE A 399 8.17 7.77 -7.45
N THR A 400 7.20 8.21 -8.25
CA THR A 400 6.45 7.34 -9.18
C THR A 400 7.36 6.83 -10.32
N LEU A 401 8.33 7.63 -10.77
CA LEU A 401 9.35 7.16 -11.72
C LEU A 401 10.25 6.08 -11.11
N LEU A 402 10.61 6.22 -9.84
CA LEU A 402 11.36 5.19 -9.10
C LEU A 402 10.53 3.92 -8.88
N GLU A 403 9.21 4.06 -8.72
CA GLU A 403 8.26 2.95 -8.65
C GLU A 403 8.19 2.20 -9.98
N ASP A 404 7.93 2.90 -11.08
CA ASP A 404 7.77 2.34 -12.42
C ASP A 404 9.07 1.74 -12.99
N SER A 405 10.22 2.27 -12.59
CA SER A 405 11.53 1.67 -12.93
C SER A 405 11.78 0.33 -12.22
N GLY A 406 10.98 -0.01 -11.20
CA GLY A 406 11.14 -1.21 -10.38
C GLY A 406 12.15 -1.04 -9.24
N TYR A 407 12.71 0.15 -9.01
CA TYR A 407 13.69 0.37 -7.94
C TYR A 407 13.07 0.19 -6.54
N LEU A 408 11.85 0.69 -6.34
CA LEU A 408 11.15 0.60 -5.05
C LEU A 408 11.01 -0.84 -4.52
N PRO A 409 10.54 -1.85 -5.29
CA PRO A 409 10.55 -3.25 -4.87
C PRO A 409 11.89 -3.75 -4.30
N ARG A 410 13.02 -3.29 -4.83
CA ARG A 410 14.36 -3.67 -4.35
C ARG A 410 14.71 -3.01 -3.02
N ILE A 411 14.26 -1.76 -2.79
CA ILE A 411 14.32 -1.12 -1.48
C ILE A 411 13.52 -1.93 -0.46
N ALA A 412 12.29 -2.33 -0.81
CA ALA A 412 11.44 -3.13 0.07
C ALA A 412 12.12 -4.45 0.46
N PHE A 413 12.78 -5.11 -0.50
CA PHE A 413 13.57 -6.32 -0.25
C PHE A 413 14.74 -6.08 0.72
N ASN A 414 15.50 -4.99 0.55
CA ASN A 414 16.62 -4.66 1.44
C ASN A 414 16.19 -4.41 2.88
N LEU A 415 15.01 -3.80 3.07
CA LEU A 415 14.47 -3.45 4.38
C LEU A 415 13.54 -4.53 4.97
N ASP A 416 13.16 -5.54 4.20
CA ASP A 416 12.23 -6.60 4.63
C ASP A 416 12.69 -7.27 5.92
N ARG A 417 13.97 -7.63 6.01
CA ARG A 417 14.52 -8.26 7.21
C ARG A 417 14.37 -7.40 8.47
N CYS A 418 14.41 -6.07 8.33
CA CYS A 418 14.26 -5.13 9.44
C CYS A 418 12.78 -5.03 9.87
N PHE A 419 11.86 -4.89 8.91
CA PHE A 419 10.42 -4.81 9.20
C PHE A 419 9.88 -6.15 9.72
N LYS A 420 10.29 -7.29 9.15
CA LYS A 420 9.89 -8.61 9.62
C LYS A 420 10.31 -8.87 11.07
N LYS A 421 11.51 -8.43 11.47
CA LYS A 421 11.96 -8.47 12.88
C LYS A 421 11.12 -7.60 13.82
N ALA A 422 10.47 -6.56 13.29
CA ALA A 422 9.54 -5.72 14.01
C ALA A 422 8.09 -6.26 13.99
N GLY A 423 7.83 -7.41 13.36
CA GLY A 423 6.48 -7.95 13.21
C GLY A 423 5.62 -7.16 12.23
N ALA A 424 6.27 -6.58 11.22
CA ALA A 424 5.69 -5.78 10.15
C ALA A 424 6.05 -6.35 8.76
N HIS A 425 5.31 -5.91 7.73
CA HIS A 425 5.52 -6.33 6.35
C HIS A 425 6.65 -5.58 5.65
N GLY A 426 7.44 -6.21 4.78
CA GLY A 426 8.47 -5.52 3.97
C GLY A 426 7.92 -4.40 3.09
N LYS A 427 6.67 -4.52 2.60
CA LYS A 427 5.97 -3.44 1.86
C LYS A 427 5.79 -2.16 2.69
N GLN A 428 5.87 -2.21 4.03
CA GLN A 428 5.84 -1.01 4.88
C GLN A 428 7.01 -0.07 4.59
N ALA A 429 8.17 -0.60 4.17
CA ALA A 429 9.29 0.25 3.75
C ALA A 429 8.90 1.23 2.64
N LEU A 430 8.10 0.78 1.67
CA LEU A 430 7.62 1.60 0.55
C LEU A 430 6.70 2.72 1.02
N THR A 431 5.79 2.40 1.92
CA THR A 431 4.80 3.35 2.45
C THR A 431 5.47 4.41 3.31
N THR A 432 6.45 3.99 4.11
CA THR A 432 7.31 4.87 4.90
C THR A 432 8.12 5.80 4.00
N CYS A 433 8.69 5.30 2.90
CA CYS A 433 9.39 6.14 1.92
C CYS A 433 8.47 7.18 1.26
N MET A 434 7.21 6.81 0.97
CA MET A 434 6.20 7.73 0.46
C MET A 434 5.78 8.77 1.51
N GLY A 435 5.84 8.43 2.80
CA GLY A 435 5.59 9.32 3.94
C GLY A 435 6.50 10.54 3.98
N PHE A 436 7.77 10.40 3.56
CA PHE A 436 8.70 11.52 3.47
C PHE A 436 8.20 12.67 2.59
N GLY A 437 7.44 12.37 1.54
CA GLY A 437 6.77 13.40 0.75
C GLY A 437 5.58 13.97 1.51
N CYS A 438 4.60 13.11 1.80
CA CYS A 438 3.44 13.47 2.61
C CYS A 438 2.94 12.25 3.39
N ASN A 439 2.77 12.40 4.70
CA ASN A 439 2.26 11.34 5.55
C ASN A 439 0.85 10.87 5.15
N ALA A 440 0.00 11.76 4.63
CA ALA A 440 -1.31 11.39 4.10
C ALA A 440 -1.19 10.46 2.88
N CYS A 441 -0.26 10.74 1.97
CA CYS A 441 0.03 9.88 0.81
C CYS A 441 0.60 8.53 1.24
N GLY A 442 1.54 8.50 2.20
CA GLY A 442 2.08 7.23 2.72
C GLY A 442 0.99 6.37 3.38
N VAL A 443 0.03 6.98 4.10
CA VAL A 443 -1.14 6.26 4.66
C VAL A 443 -2.03 5.67 3.57
N ILE A 444 -2.28 6.40 2.47
CA ILE A 444 -3.00 5.85 1.30
C ILE A 444 -2.20 4.70 0.67
N GLY A 445 -0.88 4.84 0.61
CA GLY A 445 0.05 3.82 0.13
C GLY A 445 0.00 2.52 0.94
N CYS A 446 -0.39 2.55 2.22
CA CYS A 446 -0.55 1.35 3.05
C CYS A 446 -1.55 0.32 2.49
N ARG A 447 -2.37 0.68 1.50
CA ARG A 447 -3.21 -0.24 0.74
C ARG A 447 -2.46 -1.36 0.04
N ILE A 448 -1.15 -1.24 -0.20
CA ILE A 448 -0.38 -2.33 -0.80
C ILE A 448 -0.16 -3.51 0.17
N ILE A 449 -0.37 -3.29 1.48
CA ILE A 449 -0.23 -4.30 2.53
C ILE A 449 -1.56 -5.03 2.68
N GLU A 450 -1.54 -6.33 2.40
CA GLU A 450 -2.74 -7.18 2.36
C GLU A 450 -3.26 -7.49 3.76
N SER A 451 -2.37 -7.85 4.69
CA SER A 451 -2.72 -8.14 6.08
C SER A 451 -3.33 -6.89 6.76
N PRO A 452 -4.61 -6.93 7.21
CA PRO A 452 -5.26 -5.78 7.83
C PRO A 452 -4.52 -5.28 9.09
N ARG A 453 -3.93 -6.22 9.83
CA ARG A 453 -3.13 -5.96 11.04
C ARG A 453 -1.85 -5.20 10.69
N GLU A 454 -1.06 -5.72 9.76
CA GLU A 454 0.22 -5.11 9.37
C GLU A 454 0.00 -3.78 8.65
N ARG A 455 -1.09 -3.68 7.86
CA ARG A 455 -1.54 -2.41 7.27
C ARG A 455 -1.83 -1.37 8.35
N LEU A 456 -2.50 -1.75 9.44
CA LEU A 456 -2.77 -0.81 10.52
C LEU A 456 -1.49 -0.38 11.26
N ILE A 457 -0.53 -1.30 11.46
CA ILE A 457 0.80 -0.95 12.00
C ILE A 457 1.47 0.08 11.10
N ALA A 458 1.47 -0.15 9.78
CA ALA A 458 2.06 0.78 8.82
C ALA A 458 1.35 2.15 8.84
N ILE A 459 0.01 2.19 8.90
CA ILE A 459 -0.76 3.44 8.99
C ILE A 459 -0.38 4.23 10.25
N LEU A 460 -0.33 3.57 11.41
CA LEU A 460 -0.04 4.21 12.69
C LEU A 460 1.42 4.68 12.80
N THR A 461 2.34 3.96 12.17
CA THR A 461 3.78 4.24 12.28
C THR A 461 4.30 5.17 11.19
N ASN A 462 3.53 5.42 10.14
CA ASN A 462 3.95 6.30 9.04
C ASN A 462 4.27 7.75 9.51
N ASN A 463 3.62 8.22 10.57
CA ASN A 463 3.84 9.59 11.08
C ASN A 463 5.18 9.79 11.81
N PHE A 464 5.88 8.71 12.20
CA PHE A 464 7.21 8.82 12.81
C PHE A 464 8.28 9.27 11.82
N VAL A 465 7.95 9.32 10.52
CA VAL A 465 8.83 9.83 9.48
C VAL A 465 8.49 11.29 9.17
N PRO A 466 9.51 12.19 9.06
CA PRO A 466 9.27 13.58 8.71
C PRO A 466 8.77 13.69 7.27
N CYS A 467 7.63 14.36 7.08
CA CYS A 467 7.14 14.74 5.75
C CYS A 467 7.73 16.07 5.28
N ASN A 468 7.51 16.44 4.01
CA ASN A 468 8.01 17.69 3.41
C ASN A 468 7.85 18.93 4.29
N GLY A 469 6.69 19.13 4.93
CA GLY A 469 6.45 20.29 5.81
C GLY A 469 7.31 20.35 7.08
N ARG A 470 8.01 19.27 7.47
CA ARG A 470 8.89 19.23 8.65
C ARG A 470 10.36 19.52 8.30
N PHE A 471 10.77 19.31 7.05
CA PHE A 471 12.17 19.50 6.64
C PHE A 471 12.67 20.94 6.78
N PRO A 472 11.93 21.99 6.36
CA PRO A 472 12.39 23.37 6.52
C PRO A 472 12.73 23.73 7.97
N THR A 473 11.85 23.37 8.90
CA THR A 473 12.07 23.57 10.35
C THR A 473 13.30 22.84 10.85
N LEU A 474 13.46 21.56 10.48
CA LEU A 474 14.64 20.77 10.87
C LEU A 474 15.93 21.37 10.31
N ILE A 475 15.95 21.71 9.01
CA ILE A 475 17.12 22.30 8.35
C ILE A 475 17.47 23.65 8.98
N ALA A 476 16.48 24.51 9.23
CA ALA A 476 16.69 25.82 9.83
C ALA A 476 17.30 25.70 11.24
N ILE A 477 16.72 24.88 12.12
CA ILE A 477 17.22 24.71 13.49
C ILE A 477 18.62 24.09 13.51
N ILE A 478 18.90 23.08 12.67
CA ILE A 478 20.23 22.47 12.55
C ILE A 478 21.27 23.52 12.13
N THR A 479 20.95 24.30 11.10
CA THR A 479 21.86 25.33 10.57
C THR A 479 22.14 26.41 11.61
N MET A 480 21.11 26.89 12.32
CA MET A 480 21.24 27.95 13.31
C MET A 480 21.99 27.52 14.57
N PHE A 481 21.63 26.38 15.18
CA PHE A 481 22.12 25.99 16.51
C PHE A 481 23.29 24.99 16.51
N PHE A 482 23.51 24.22 15.45
CA PHE A 482 24.46 23.10 15.46
C PHE A 482 25.55 23.16 14.38
N ALA A 483 25.27 23.77 13.23
CA ALA A 483 26.23 23.84 12.14
C ALA A 483 26.89 25.21 11.98
N GLY A 484 26.16 26.32 12.11
CA GLY A 484 26.65 27.66 11.77
C GLY A 484 26.74 27.91 10.25
N SER A 485 27.00 29.16 9.84
CA SER A 485 27.01 29.57 8.43
C SER A 485 28.42 29.44 7.79
N GLY A 486 28.68 28.36 7.05
CA GLY A 486 29.93 28.18 6.28
C GLY A 486 29.98 26.92 5.39
N GLY A 487 30.95 26.84 4.47
CA GLY A 487 31.03 25.79 3.43
C GLY A 487 31.20 24.36 3.99
N LEU A 488 32.15 24.14 4.90
CA LEU A 488 32.33 22.85 5.62
C LEU A 488 31.15 22.53 6.55
N HIS A 489 30.44 23.56 7.02
CA HIS A 489 29.31 23.44 7.93
C HIS A 489 28.02 22.97 7.21
N SER A 490 27.92 23.20 5.89
CA SER A 490 26.83 22.64 5.06
C SER A 490 26.86 21.11 5.00
N LEU A 491 28.04 20.49 5.03
CA LEU A 491 28.17 19.03 5.11
C LEU A 491 27.75 18.52 6.49
N TRP A 492 28.07 19.26 7.55
CA TRP A 492 27.72 18.89 8.92
C TRP A 492 26.22 18.94 9.18
N SER A 493 25.54 19.99 8.67
CA SER A 493 24.07 20.08 8.72
C SER A 493 23.39 18.95 7.95
N ALA A 494 23.90 18.59 6.78
CA ALA A 494 23.41 17.44 6.02
C ALA A 494 23.60 16.11 6.78
N LEU A 495 24.76 15.90 7.41
CA LEU A 495 25.02 14.70 8.23
C LEU A 495 24.07 14.60 9.44
N LEU A 496 23.84 15.70 10.15
CA LEU A 496 22.89 15.75 11.26
C LEU A 496 21.46 15.45 10.80
N LEU A 497 21.04 16.01 9.66
CA LEU A 497 19.72 15.72 9.09
C LEU A 497 19.58 14.24 8.74
N VAL A 498 20.59 13.64 8.10
CA VAL A 498 20.60 12.19 7.81
C VAL A 498 20.54 11.38 9.12
N GLY A 499 21.27 11.79 10.16
CA GLY A 499 21.21 11.17 11.48
C GLY A 499 19.80 11.20 12.09
N LEU A 500 19.10 12.33 11.99
CA LEU A 500 17.70 12.48 12.43
C LEU A 500 16.74 11.61 11.61
N ILE A 501 16.94 11.52 10.30
CA ILE A 501 16.15 10.63 9.43
C ILE A 501 16.37 9.16 9.84
N ILE A 502 17.61 8.74 10.07
CA ILE A 502 17.92 7.38 10.53
C ILE A 502 17.27 7.11 11.89
N LEU A 503 17.33 8.06 12.82
CA LEU A 503 16.66 7.97 14.11
C LEU A 503 15.14 7.79 13.95
N SER A 504 14.52 8.53 13.03
CA SER A 504 13.08 8.44 12.72
C SER A 504 12.68 7.04 12.21
N VAL A 505 13.47 6.46 11.31
CA VAL A 505 13.25 5.09 10.78
C VAL A 505 13.46 4.05 11.88
N PHE A 506 14.48 4.22 12.73
CA PHE A 506 14.73 3.34 13.86
C PHE A 506 13.57 3.33 14.86
N LEU A 507 13.03 4.51 15.20
CA LEU A 507 11.87 4.65 16.08
C LEU A 507 10.61 4.05 15.46
N THR A 508 10.41 4.22 14.15
CA THR A 508 9.33 3.56 13.39
C THR A 508 9.37 2.03 13.57
N LEU A 509 10.57 1.42 13.52
CA LEU A 509 10.74 -0.02 13.73
C LEU A 509 10.47 -0.44 15.18
N ILE A 510 10.92 0.35 16.17
CA ILE A 510 10.66 0.08 17.60
C ILE A 510 9.15 0.11 17.87
N ILE A 511 8.45 1.15 17.41
CA ILE A 511 7.02 1.29 17.63
C ILE A 511 6.24 0.21 16.88
N SER A 512 6.66 -0.14 15.65
CA SER A 512 6.06 -1.28 14.93
C SER A 512 6.15 -2.57 15.75
N LYS A 513 7.30 -2.83 16.39
CA LYS A 513 7.52 -3.99 17.27
C LYS A 513 6.71 -3.93 18.56
N LEU A 514 6.56 -2.74 19.14
CA LEU A 514 5.73 -2.54 20.32
C LEU A 514 4.27 -2.85 20.01
N LEU A 515 3.73 -2.27 18.91
CA LEU A 515 2.35 -2.47 18.48
C LEU A 515 2.06 -3.92 18.11
N SER A 516 2.98 -4.59 17.40
CA SER A 516 2.82 -5.98 16.98
C SER A 516 2.80 -6.97 18.15
N LYS A 517 3.47 -6.66 19.27
CA LYS A 517 3.45 -7.49 20.48
C LYS A 517 2.30 -7.19 21.44
N THR A 518 1.80 -5.95 21.47
CA THR A 518 0.83 -5.49 22.47
C THR A 518 -0.60 -5.49 21.95
N VAL A 519 -0.96 -4.50 21.15
CA VAL A 519 -2.33 -4.17 20.73
C VAL A 519 -2.76 -4.97 19.50
N LEU A 520 -1.82 -5.28 18.60
CA LEU A 520 -2.09 -5.93 17.32
C LEU A 520 -1.36 -7.26 17.29
N LYS A 521 -1.90 -8.30 17.94
CA LYS A 521 -1.36 -9.67 17.94
C LYS A 521 -1.89 -10.47 16.73
N GLY A 522 -1.09 -11.40 16.19
CA GLY A 522 -1.47 -12.26 15.06
C GLY A 522 -0.27 -12.96 14.42
N MET A 523 -0.51 -13.84 13.44
CA MET A 523 0.56 -14.47 12.65
C MET A 523 1.04 -13.51 11.55
N PRO A 524 2.35 -13.41 11.28
CA PRO A 524 2.89 -12.61 10.18
C PRO A 524 2.51 -13.24 8.83
N SER A 525 2.18 -12.43 7.82
CA SER A 525 1.88 -12.97 6.48
C SER A 525 3.15 -13.47 5.78
N SER A 526 3.02 -14.51 4.95
CA SER A 526 4.11 -14.97 4.08
C SER A 526 4.38 -13.91 3.01
N PHE A 527 5.67 -13.61 2.78
CA PHE A 527 6.10 -12.58 1.84
C PHE A 527 6.57 -13.23 0.54
N VAL A 528 5.72 -13.20 -0.49
CA VAL A 528 6.13 -13.46 -1.88
C VAL A 528 6.15 -12.13 -2.60
N LEU A 529 7.28 -11.42 -2.56
CA LEU A 529 7.45 -10.20 -3.36
C LEU A 529 7.98 -10.59 -4.73
N GLU A 530 7.09 -10.50 -5.71
CA GLU A 530 7.49 -10.57 -7.12
C GLU A 530 8.35 -9.35 -7.43
N MET A 531 9.62 -9.56 -7.77
CA MET A 531 10.46 -8.48 -8.26
C MET A 531 10.04 -8.19 -9.70
N PRO A 532 9.40 -7.04 -9.99
CA PRO A 532 9.02 -6.73 -11.36
C PRO A 532 10.28 -6.50 -12.21
N PRO A 533 10.26 -6.88 -13.50
CA PRO A 533 11.37 -6.59 -14.40
C PRO A 533 11.57 -5.07 -14.52
N TYR A 534 12.80 -4.62 -14.79
CA TYR A 534 13.06 -3.21 -15.10
C TYR A 534 12.24 -2.79 -16.33
N ARG A 535 11.40 -1.77 -16.16
CA ARG A 535 10.61 -1.18 -17.26
C ARG A 535 11.06 0.25 -17.48
N ARG A 536 11.03 0.72 -18.73
CA ARG A 536 11.26 2.15 -19.03
C ARG A 536 10.00 2.93 -18.63
N PRO A 537 10.10 3.91 -17.71
CA PRO A 537 8.94 4.64 -17.25
C PRO A 537 8.39 5.57 -18.36
N GLN A 538 7.07 5.72 -18.43
CA GLN A 538 6.41 6.63 -19.36
C GLN A 538 6.33 8.04 -18.76
N ILE A 539 7.46 8.77 -18.80
CA ILE A 539 7.67 10.03 -18.06
C ILE A 539 6.49 11.01 -18.17
N GLY A 540 5.97 11.26 -19.38
CA GLY A 540 4.87 12.22 -19.58
C GLY A 540 3.55 11.82 -18.90
N GLN A 541 3.14 10.56 -19.05
CA GLN A 541 1.90 10.07 -18.42
C GLN A 541 2.03 9.99 -16.89
N VAL A 542 3.23 9.64 -16.40
CA VAL A 542 3.52 9.57 -14.96
C VAL A 542 3.40 10.93 -14.29
N ILE A 543 3.97 11.98 -14.90
CA ILE A 543 3.90 13.33 -14.33
C ILE A 543 2.45 13.81 -14.25
N ILE A 544 1.69 13.70 -15.35
CA ILE A 544 0.29 14.14 -15.38
C ILE A 544 -0.52 13.37 -14.33
N ARG A 545 -0.50 12.04 -14.37
CA ARG A 545 -1.27 11.21 -13.44
C ARG A 545 -0.89 11.48 -11.97
N SER A 546 0.40 11.62 -11.68
CA SER A 546 0.89 11.84 -10.32
C SER A 546 0.44 13.19 -9.75
N VAL A 547 0.51 14.27 -10.55
CA VAL A 547 0.07 15.60 -10.11
C VAL A 547 -1.44 15.66 -9.90
N PHE A 548 -2.24 15.11 -10.83
CA PHE A 548 -3.70 15.17 -10.72
C PHE A 548 -4.26 14.21 -9.65
N ASP A 549 -3.82 12.95 -9.65
CA ASP A 549 -4.43 11.93 -8.78
C ASP A 549 -3.90 11.97 -7.35
N ARG A 550 -2.63 12.36 -7.14
CA ARG A 550 -1.99 12.36 -5.81
C ARG A 550 -1.86 13.76 -5.24
N THR A 551 -1.32 14.73 -5.98
CA THR A 551 -1.00 16.06 -5.43
C THR A 551 -2.25 16.93 -5.23
N LEU A 552 -3.08 17.12 -6.26
CA LEU A 552 -4.26 17.99 -6.17
C LEU A 552 -5.31 17.48 -5.19
N PHE A 553 -5.53 16.16 -5.14
CA PHE A 553 -6.48 15.57 -4.21
C PHE A 553 -6.10 15.78 -2.74
N VAL A 554 -4.80 15.68 -2.43
CA VAL A 554 -4.29 15.94 -1.07
C VAL A 554 -4.28 17.43 -0.75
N LEU A 555 -3.97 18.28 -1.74
CA LEU A 555 -4.07 19.73 -1.60
C LEU A 555 -5.50 20.17 -1.23
N GLY A 556 -6.52 19.61 -1.89
CA GLY A 556 -7.92 19.92 -1.57
C GLY A 556 -8.29 19.60 -0.11
N ARG A 557 -7.74 18.51 0.45
CA ARG A 557 -7.92 18.18 1.88
C ARG A 557 -7.17 19.15 2.78
N ALA A 558 -5.94 19.54 2.41
CA ALA A 558 -5.16 20.50 3.17
C ALA A 558 -5.84 21.87 3.24
N VAL A 559 -6.35 22.38 2.11
CA VAL A 559 -7.12 23.63 2.05
C VAL A 559 -8.37 23.56 2.94
N ALA A 560 -9.11 22.45 2.90
CA ALA A 560 -10.31 22.26 3.72
C ALA A 560 -10.02 22.24 5.24
N VAL A 561 -8.82 21.83 5.65
CA VAL A 561 -8.38 21.84 7.06
C VAL A 561 -7.74 23.19 7.43
N ALA A 562 -7.04 23.84 6.50
CA ALA A 562 -6.35 25.12 6.74
C ALA A 562 -7.30 26.30 6.88
N LEU A 563 -8.40 26.34 6.11
CA LEU A 563 -9.37 27.45 6.14
C LEU A 563 -9.95 27.73 7.55
N PRO A 564 -10.56 26.75 8.26
CA PRO A 564 -11.05 26.98 9.61
C PRO A 564 -9.93 27.27 10.62
N ALA A 565 -8.71 26.80 10.33
CA ALA A 565 -7.58 27.04 11.22
C ALA A 565 -7.01 28.45 11.09
N GLY A 566 -7.00 29.05 9.89
CA GLY A 566 -6.65 30.45 9.71
C GLY A 566 -7.54 31.37 10.55
N VAL A 567 -8.85 31.04 10.65
CA VAL A 567 -9.78 31.74 11.55
C VAL A 567 -9.36 31.58 13.02
N ILE A 568 -9.06 30.36 13.46
CA ILE A 568 -8.65 30.09 14.85
C ILE A 568 -7.35 30.81 15.20
N ILE A 569 -6.34 30.75 14.31
CA ILE A 569 -5.05 31.42 14.49
C ILE A 569 -5.25 32.93 14.61
N TRP A 570 -6.04 33.52 13.70
CA TRP A 570 -6.35 34.94 13.75
C TRP A 570 -7.06 35.34 15.05
N LEU A 571 -8.06 34.57 15.50
CA LEU A 571 -8.75 34.82 16.77
C LEU A 571 -7.80 34.73 17.95
N MET A 572 -6.89 33.75 17.96
CA MET A 572 -5.90 33.59 19.03
C MET A 572 -4.92 34.77 19.07
N ALA A 573 -4.49 35.26 17.91
CA ALA A 573 -3.50 36.34 17.81
C ALA A 573 -4.09 37.73 18.09
N ASN A 574 -5.31 38.02 17.62
CA ASN A 574 -5.88 39.37 17.62
C ASN A 574 -6.87 39.65 18.77
N LEU A 575 -7.51 38.64 19.34
CA LEU A 575 -8.37 38.86 20.50
C LEU A 575 -7.52 39.03 21.75
N THR A 576 -7.72 40.16 22.44
CA THR A 576 -7.02 40.48 23.69
C THR A 576 -7.95 40.33 24.88
N TRP A 577 -7.42 39.75 25.96
CA TRP A 577 -8.10 39.65 27.25
C TRP A 577 -7.14 40.14 28.33
N GLY A 578 -7.53 41.20 29.05
CA GLY A 578 -6.67 41.76 30.11
C GLY A 578 -5.38 42.43 29.60
N GLY A 579 -5.31 42.78 28.32
CA GLY A 579 -4.15 43.45 27.71
C GLY A 579 -3.17 42.51 26.98
N GLU A 580 -3.33 41.20 27.13
CA GLU A 580 -2.55 40.17 26.42
C GLU A 580 -3.41 39.46 25.37
N SER A 581 -2.80 38.94 24.30
CA SER A 581 -3.51 38.13 23.31
C SER A 581 -3.92 36.77 23.90
N LEU A 582 -5.01 36.19 23.40
CA LEU A 582 -5.40 34.82 23.80
C LEU A 582 -4.27 33.81 23.55
N LEU A 583 -3.48 34.01 22.50
CA LEU A 583 -2.30 33.23 22.18
C LEU A 583 -1.26 33.28 23.31
N ALA A 584 -0.94 34.47 23.83
CA ALA A 584 0.01 34.64 24.92
C ALA A 584 -0.51 34.01 26.24
N LEU A 585 -1.80 34.18 26.54
CA LEU A 585 -2.43 33.57 27.72
C LEU A 585 -2.39 32.03 27.66
N CYS A 586 -2.71 31.44 26.51
CA CYS A 586 -2.62 29.99 26.31
C CYS A 586 -1.18 29.50 26.33
N ALA A 587 -0.23 30.26 25.77
CA ALA A 587 1.20 29.94 25.87
C ALA A 587 1.64 29.93 27.34
N GLY A 588 1.29 30.94 28.13
CA GLY A 588 1.58 31.01 29.56
C GLY A 588 0.98 29.85 30.37
N PHE A 589 -0.24 29.41 30.02
CA PHE A 589 -0.86 28.23 30.64
C PHE A 589 -0.10 26.92 30.34
N LEU A 590 0.41 26.77 29.12
CA LEU A 590 1.15 25.59 28.68
C LEU A 590 2.63 25.60 29.10
N ASP A 591 3.19 26.77 29.41
CA ASP A 591 4.61 26.97 29.69
C ASP A 591 5.17 26.09 30.81
N PRO A 592 4.51 25.90 31.98
CA PRO A 592 5.04 25.02 33.03
C PRO A 592 5.25 23.59 32.56
N PHE A 593 4.31 23.06 31.76
CA PHE A 593 4.42 21.72 31.19
C PHE A 593 5.45 21.67 30.06
N ALA A 594 5.46 22.66 29.18
CA ALA A 594 6.39 22.74 28.07
C ALA A 594 7.85 22.80 28.56
N ARG A 595 8.13 23.58 29.60
CA ARG A 595 9.45 23.62 30.23
C ARG A 595 9.86 22.26 30.78
N LEU A 596 8.97 21.45 31.33
CA LEU A 596 9.35 20.10 31.82
C LEU A 596 9.92 19.22 30.72
N ILE A 597 9.41 19.35 29.49
CA ILE A 597 9.87 18.58 28.32
C ILE A 597 10.97 19.27 27.52
N GLY A 598 11.54 20.38 28.02
CA GLY A 598 12.61 21.12 27.34
C GLY A 598 12.14 21.99 26.17
N LEU A 599 10.85 22.36 26.15
CA LEU A 599 10.27 23.35 25.24
C LEU A 599 9.82 24.58 26.05
N ASP A 600 9.17 25.54 25.41
CA ASP A 600 8.46 26.63 26.06
C ASP A 600 6.97 26.65 25.68
N GLY A 601 6.19 27.45 26.40
CA GLY A 601 4.74 27.56 26.15
C GLY A 601 4.39 27.95 24.71
N VAL A 602 5.23 28.78 24.09
CA VAL A 602 5.05 29.27 22.72
C VAL A 602 5.25 28.16 21.69
N ILE A 603 6.32 27.37 21.79
CA ILE A 603 6.56 26.23 20.91
C ILE A 603 5.39 25.25 21.01
N LEU A 604 4.91 24.94 22.22
CA LEU A 604 3.85 23.95 22.39
C LEU A 604 2.51 24.42 21.81
N ILE A 605 2.12 25.68 22.04
CA ILE A 605 0.90 26.23 21.42
C ILE A 605 1.05 26.34 19.89
N ALA A 606 2.25 26.64 19.39
CA ALA A 606 2.52 26.70 17.96
C ALA A 606 2.37 25.34 17.28
N PHE A 607 2.81 24.24 17.90
CA PHE A 607 2.52 22.89 17.39
C PHE A 607 1.02 22.59 17.39
N LEU A 608 0.29 22.97 18.44
CA LEU A 608 -1.17 22.76 18.52
C LEU A 608 -1.93 23.53 17.44
N LEU A 609 -1.60 24.81 17.24
CA LEU A 609 -2.18 25.63 16.18
C LEU A 609 -1.68 25.23 14.78
N GLY A 610 -0.49 24.65 14.68
CA GLY A 610 0.08 24.03 13.49
C GLY A 610 -0.53 22.67 13.12
N PHE A 611 -1.53 22.17 13.86
CA PHE A 611 -2.23 20.94 13.51
C PHE A 611 -2.69 20.81 12.04
N PRO A 612 -3.18 21.85 11.35
CA PRO A 612 -3.56 21.76 9.93
C PRO A 612 -2.39 21.43 9.00
N ALA A 613 -1.24 22.04 9.27
CA ALA A 613 -0.09 22.13 8.40
C ALA A 613 1.17 22.32 9.25
N ASN A 614 2.14 21.43 9.15
CA ASN A 614 3.30 21.48 10.06
C ASN A 614 4.31 22.58 9.68
N GLU A 615 4.22 23.09 8.46
CA GLU A 615 5.03 24.17 7.92
C GLU A 615 4.72 25.55 8.53
N ILE A 616 3.53 25.74 9.14
CA ILE A 616 3.17 27.01 9.80
C ILE A 616 3.66 27.10 11.26
N VAL A 617 4.27 26.04 11.81
CA VAL A 617 4.73 26.05 13.21
C VAL A 617 5.74 27.16 13.49
N ILE A 618 6.76 27.33 12.64
CA ILE A 618 7.76 28.41 12.81
C ILE A 618 7.15 29.81 12.64
N PRO A 619 6.32 30.06 11.61
CA PRO A 619 5.56 31.31 11.50
C PRO A 619 4.71 31.64 12.74
N ILE A 620 4.06 30.65 13.36
CA ILE A 620 3.30 30.85 14.59
C ILE A 620 4.21 31.18 15.78
N ILE A 621 5.39 30.55 15.87
CA ILE A 621 6.40 30.87 16.90
C ILE A 621 6.86 32.33 16.76
N ILE A 622 7.19 32.76 15.54
CA ILE A 622 7.60 34.14 15.26
C ILE A 622 6.47 35.11 15.61
N MET A 623 5.25 34.82 15.17
CA MET A 623 4.05 35.62 15.45
C MET A 623 3.80 35.77 16.95
N ALA A 624 3.94 34.69 17.71
CA ALA A 624 3.74 34.70 19.16
C ALA A 624 4.84 35.49 19.90
N TYR A 625 6.11 35.30 19.54
CA TYR A 625 7.22 36.03 20.17
C TYR A 625 7.20 37.52 19.87
N LEU A 626 6.90 37.90 18.62
CA LEU A 626 6.77 39.29 18.21
C LEU A 626 5.42 39.91 18.57
N SER A 627 4.47 39.12 19.08
CA SER A 627 3.09 39.53 19.37
C SER A 627 2.40 40.20 18.18
N THR A 628 2.60 39.65 16.97
CA THR A 628 1.96 40.15 15.75
C THR A 628 0.58 39.52 15.55
N GLY A 629 -0.32 40.22 14.83
CA GLY A 629 -1.68 39.76 14.55
C GLY A 629 -1.79 38.75 13.40
N SER A 630 -0.72 38.54 12.63
CA SER A 630 -0.70 37.69 11.45
C SER A 630 0.56 36.82 11.41
N LEU A 631 0.49 35.74 10.61
CA LEU A 631 1.66 34.89 10.32
C LEU A 631 2.76 35.71 9.65
N LEU A 632 4.02 35.37 9.93
CA LEU A 632 5.17 36.14 9.47
C LEU A 632 6.33 35.21 9.10
N GLU A 633 7.04 35.53 8.01
CA GLU A 633 8.31 34.90 7.63
C GLU A 633 9.46 35.88 7.86
N LEU A 634 10.48 35.45 8.59
CA LEU A 634 11.76 36.16 8.60
C LEU A 634 12.62 35.62 7.46
N GLY A 635 12.97 36.48 6.51
CA GLY A 635 13.79 36.11 5.35
C GLY A 635 15.26 35.84 5.68
N ASP A 636 15.71 36.17 6.89
CA ASP A 636 17.10 35.99 7.35
C ASP A 636 17.16 35.04 8.55
N LEU A 637 17.90 33.94 8.38
CA LEU A 637 18.15 32.96 9.45
C LEU A 637 18.92 33.56 10.63
N ALA A 638 19.75 34.60 10.42
CA ALA A 638 20.46 35.25 11.52
C ALA A 638 19.50 36.01 12.45
N GLN A 639 18.52 36.71 11.87
CA GLN A 639 17.46 37.41 12.62
C GLN A 639 16.54 36.43 13.36
N LEU A 640 16.21 35.31 12.71
CA LEU A 640 15.45 34.24 13.36
C LEU A 640 16.24 33.68 14.55
N HIS A 641 17.54 33.40 14.37
CA HIS A 641 18.38 32.87 15.45
C HIS A 641 18.48 33.83 16.64
N SER A 642 18.67 35.14 16.40
CA SER A 642 18.70 36.13 17.48
C SER A 642 17.36 36.19 18.23
N LEU A 643 16.24 36.22 17.51
CA LEU A 643 14.90 36.20 18.12
C LEU A 643 14.73 34.97 19.03
N LEU A 644 15.11 33.78 18.56
CA LEU A 644 14.96 32.56 19.34
C LEU A 644 15.82 32.59 20.62
N ILE A 645 17.07 33.06 20.53
CA ILE A 645 17.95 33.19 21.70
C ILE A 645 17.42 34.23 22.69
N ASP A 646 16.93 35.37 22.21
CA ASP A 646 16.38 36.45 23.04
C ASP A 646 15.16 35.97 23.85
N HIS A 647 14.41 35.00 23.32
CA HIS A 647 13.31 34.32 24.00
C HIS A 647 13.74 33.04 24.75
N GLY A 648 15.04 32.85 24.99
CA GLY A 648 15.57 31.82 25.88
C GLY A 648 15.81 30.45 25.23
N TRP A 649 15.87 30.36 23.90
CA TRP A 649 16.21 29.09 23.24
C TRP A 649 17.66 28.70 23.53
N THR A 650 17.81 27.54 24.14
CA THR A 650 19.10 26.85 24.29
C THR A 650 19.27 25.79 23.20
N TRP A 651 20.49 25.25 23.06
CA TRP A 651 20.72 24.09 22.19
C TRP A 651 19.86 22.88 22.61
N VAL A 652 19.52 22.75 23.91
CA VAL A 652 18.59 21.71 24.41
C VAL A 652 17.18 21.97 23.90
N THR A 653 16.73 23.23 23.92
CA THR A 653 15.41 23.63 23.42
C THR A 653 15.31 23.38 21.91
N ALA A 654 16.35 23.73 21.17
CA ALA A 654 16.47 23.45 19.74
C ALA A 654 16.41 21.93 19.46
N LEU A 655 17.17 21.11 20.21
CA LEU A 655 17.16 19.65 20.08
C LEU A 655 15.79 19.06 20.42
N CYS A 656 15.17 19.48 21.52
CA CYS A 656 13.84 19.02 21.92
C CYS A 656 12.79 19.43 20.88
N THR A 657 12.89 20.62 20.29
CA THR A 657 12.00 21.08 19.22
C THR A 657 12.16 20.23 17.96
N MET A 658 13.38 19.86 17.58
CA MET A 658 13.61 18.94 16.46
C MET A 658 13.04 17.55 16.71
N LEU A 659 13.28 16.98 17.90
CA LEU A 659 12.76 15.66 18.28
C LEU A 659 11.23 15.66 18.36
N PHE A 660 10.64 16.71 18.93
CA PHE A 660 9.19 16.89 18.97
C PHE A 660 8.61 17.08 17.56
N SER A 661 9.28 17.87 16.69
CA SER A 661 8.89 18.00 15.28
C SER A 661 8.89 16.65 14.55
N LEU A 662 9.85 15.76 14.84
CA LEU A 662 9.88 14.42 14.28
C LEU A 662 8.75 13.51 14.78
N MET A 663 8.36 13.62 16.05
CA MET A 663 7.53 12.63 16.73
C MET A 663 6.15 13.14 17.19
N HIS A 664 5.77 14.39 16.94
CA HIS A 664 4.42 14.87 17.28
C HIS A 664 3.36 14.30 16.34
N PHE A 665 2.09 14.55 16.71
CA PHE A 665 0.90 14.14 15.99
C PHE A 665 0.92 14.42 14.47
N PRO A 666 0.18 13.63 13.68
CA PRO A 666 -0.01 13.91 12.26
C PRO A 666 -0.82 15.18 12.02
N CYS A 667 -0.56 15.84 10.89
CA CYS A 667 -1.37 16.98 10.45
C CYS A 667 -2.82 16.56 10.19
N GLY A 668 -3.75 17.52 10.23
CA GLY A 668 -5.18 17.26 10.08
C GLY A 668 -5.54 16.54 8.79
N THR A 669 -4.85 16.82 7.69
CA THR A 669 -4.98 16.08 6.42
C THR A 669 -4.64 14.61 6.56
N THR A 670 -3.60 14.28 7.32
CA THR A 670 -3.20 12.90 7.60
C THR A 670 -4.21 12.24 8.53
N CYS A 671 -4.65 12.90 9.60
CA CYS A 671 -5.71 12.39 10.50
C CYS A 671 -7.01 12.07 9.75
N TRP A 672 -7.46 12.96 8.86
CA TRP A 672 -8.62 12.73 8.01
C TRP A 672 -8.40 11.52 7.10
N THR A 673 -7.22 11.40 6.52
CA THR A 673 -6.88 10.26 5.66
C THR A 673 -6.89 8.95 6.44
N ILE A 674 -6.30 8.91 7.64
CA ILE A 674 -6.33 7.75 8.54
C ILE A 674 -7.77 7.37 8.87
N ARG A 675 -8.65 8.34 9.18
CA ARG A 675 -10.08 8.07 9.42
C ARG A 675 -10.75 7.43 8.20
N LYS A 676 -10.45 7.90 6.99
CA LYS A 676 -10.99 7.34 5.75
C LYS A 676 -10.48 5.93 5.45
N GLU A 677 -9.20 5.64 5.72
CA GLU A 677 -8.62 4.30 5.48
C GLU A 677 -9.01 3.28 6.55
N THR A 678 -9.09 3.69 7.82
CA THR A 678 -9.40 2.79 8.95
C THR A 678 -10.89 2.67 9.26
N GLY A 679 -11.71 3.65 8.81
CA GLY A 679 -13.14 3.71 9.13
C GLY A 679 -13.46 3.99 10.60
N SER A 680 -12.47 4.28 11.45
CA SER A 680 -12.65 4.35 12.90
C SER A 680 -11.96 5.56 13.53
N TRP A 681 -12.73 6.32 14.30
CA TRP A 681 -12.20 7.42 15.13
C TRP A 681 -11.24 6.93 16.22
N LYS A 682 -11.41 5.70 16.70
CA LYS A 682 -10.51 5.10 17.69
C LYS A 682 -9.09 5.02 17.15
N TRP A 683 -8.92 4.53 15.91
CA TRP A 683 -7.60 4.41 15.29
C TRP A 683 -7.01 5.76 14.90
N THR A 684 -7.83 6.74 14.52
CA THR A 684 -7.37 8.13 14.35
C THR A 684 -6.85 8.74 15.65
N ALA A 685 -7.55 8.54 16.77
CA ALA A 685 -7.11 9.00 18.08
C ALA A 685 -5.80 8.32 18.52
N VAL A 686 -5.67 7.01 18.29
CA VAL A 686 -4.40 6.29 18.55
C VAL A 686 -3.28 6.84 17.67
N ALA A 687 -3.53 7.11 16.38
CA ALA A 687 -2.54 7.70 15.49
C ALA A 687 -2.09 9.11 15.91
N PHE A 688 -2.98 9.86 16.57
CA PHE A 688 -2.65 11.17 17.14
C PHE A 688 -1.85 11.05 18.44
N LEU A 689 -2.32 10.21 19.37
CA LEU A 689 -1.75 10.10 20.71
C LEU A 689 -0.41 9.36 20.73
N LEU A 690 -0.26 8.31 19.91
CA LEU A 690 0.93 7.45 19.95
C LEU A 690 2.23 8.21 19.63
N PRO A 691 2.33 8.96 18.52
CA PRO A 691 3.50 9.81 18.27
C PRO A 691 3.65 10.86 19.38
N THR A 692 2.58 11.60 19.69
CA THR A 692 2.61 12.70 20.68
C THR A 692 3.17 12.28 22.04
N LEU A 693 2.70 11.16 22.58
CA LEU A 693 3.21 10.61 23.85
C LEU A 693 4.67 10.16 23.73
N THR A 694 5.04 9.60 22.58
CA THR A 694 6.44 9.21 22.32
C THR A 694 7.34 10.45 22.26
N GLY A 695 6.92 11.51 21.57
CA GLY A 695 7.63 12.79 21.50
C GLY A 695 7.79 13.44 22.87
N ILE A 696 6.70 13.53 23.64
CA ILE A 696 6.73 14.03 25.04
C ILE A 696 7.72 13.22 25.88
N ALA A 697 7.67 11.89 25.82
CA ALA A 697 8.57 11.03 26.58
C ALA A 697 10.03 11.22 26.18
N VAL A 698 10.33 11.26 24.88
CA VAL A 698 11.69 11.48 24.36
C VAL A 698 12.21 12.85 24.77
N CYS A 699 11.45 13.93 24.55
CA CYS A 699 11.85 15.28 24.94
C CYS A 699 12.05 15.39 26.46
N PHE A 700 11.15 14.82 27.28
CA PHE A 700 11.31 14.76 28.72
C PHE A 700 12.61 14.07 29.15
N THR A 701 12.94 12.91 28.55
CA THR A 701 14.18 12.19 28.86
C THR A 701 15.43 12.99 28.48
N VAL A 702 15.42 13.65 27.33
CA VAL A 702 16.55 14.48 26.87
C VAL A 702 16.72 15.72 27.75
N ALA A 703 15.64 16.45 28.02
CA ALA A 703 15.66 17.66 28.85
C ALA A 703 16.09 17.36 30.29
N THR A 704 15.54 16.29 30.88
CA THR A 704 15.92 15.87 32.24
C THR A 704 17.36 15.38 32.29
N GLY A 705 17.80 14.60 31.28
CA GLY A 705 19.18 14.15 31.16
C GLY A 705 20.17 15.32 31.06
N ALA A 706 19.86 16.32 30.24
CA ALA A 706 20.69 17.53 30.11
C ALA A 706 20.76 18.33 31.43
N ARG A 707 19.65 18.46 32.15
CA ARG A 707 19.61 19.11 33.48
C ARG A 707 20.45 18.37 34.52
N LEU A 708 20.33 17.04 34.57
CA LEU A 708 21.10 16.21 35.50
C LEU A 708 22.60 16.28 35.24
N LEU A 709 23.01 16.46 33.98
CA LEU A 709 24.41 16.63 33.57
C LEU A 709 24.91 18.08 33.69
N GLY A 710 24.06 19.03 34.08
CA GLY A 710 24.40 20.45 34.17
C GLY A 710 24.65 21.12 32.81
N LEU A 711 24.10 20.56 31.73
CA LEU A 711 24.27 21.02 30.35
C LEU A 711 23.09 21.85 29.82
N ALA A 712 22.04 22.05 30.64
CA ALA A 712 20.76 22.65 30.28
C ALA A 712 20.62 24.11 30.70
#